data_AF-A0A3N1PPA6-F1
#
_entry.id   AF-A0A3N1PPA6-F1
#
_cell.length_a   1.000
_cell.length_b   1.000
_cell.length_c   1.000
_cell.angle_alpha   90.00
_cell.angle_beta   90.00
_cell.angle_gamma   90.00
#
_symmetry.space_group_name_H-M   'P 1'
#
loop_
_entity.id
_entity.type
_entity.pdbx_description
1 polymer ?
#
loop_
_entity_poly.entity_id
_entity_poly.type
_entity_poly.pdbx_seq_one_letter_code
_entity_poly.pdbx_strand_id
1 'polypeptide(L)'
;MSGAVFFFGDWQVDPKANSLRLGQRVKQIEPKAMDVLLALCEAKGDVVTSEDLLSRCWPNAETGDNPLHKTITQLRAALGDKASSPNFIETIRKRGYRALAEVRFPVGSEQQVEEAPWQGGSPFPGLRAYSSDYAQVFFGRSQQIATLMERISQQLRFGRGFCLVLGPSGSGKSSLINAGILANLASPQGYNGVGLPTYTSLDLADVTQGRLLLDLACALLDWELGDAPLFDNESAETLAEKLQDAPQALAQSLKEKLPKTGYATPRFGLFIDRLEVALSSPLFSPDERSHFIALLETLALSGAVLVLGACRNDFYPQLMSFESLRAGKGNGAHFDLGGPSRAELLQMIRLPAQAAGLNWETDPNTAQPLDEMLCVETARNPDALPMLQYMLEQLYLRRGSDGTLKVSVYQSLGGIEGAIGKAAEDAMAQLSLAQQQALPRVLSMLVTLREDEESVTSRSARWADLSHEDEKALVQAMVDKRLFVSHLQHGEASFSIAHEALLRRWPRATDWINAHQDSLAQKARLYYQSQRWLHEGKASAYLLALGKPLDEARQLAANPLFTLSDDEANFVRASRRRASWRHTLRNGTVMLLCLLTLTAVTLSVKSNQAEKRATEQRLAAENLLGYMVGQFADKLRGIGRMDLLDGISSKALDYFKSVSGSDEDHIGFDGRFQHGQTLEAIGEVAYSRGKTDEAKNALLAAQKELLPLLKQQPDNLELLKSLGANAFWLGQMRYDQADWSGAEKWFSQYLTYSQAMYDKNPNDSDAQIELSYAFSSIGSIEMKTHNYLDAIKNFKISISLKELVLIKNKNMKLLSDIINTRSWLASAINSTGRIRESISIYKENRRDFIGSELENNAYALTKISYNLEKMSLTTSNFDPDEAESLINEALAYIRKAISLDKENIEWIQDEFRYEIEKISYASQSKKSELTLEKIIALTSRLEEKNNVYDKDFSERMKPRIYYITSEYYTQENKKEKAIYFIDKAIKNEKKLKSKYSDSSFHSAELAKSYLKKAMLFKSNNHEYKYECENAKDILTPIFEIDKSAYILFPYASAMSCLNSLNADKHLTHFLEINKINPQAFNEEWR
;
A
#
# COMPACT_ATOMS: atom_id res chain seq x y z
N MET A 1 -17.87 21.36 -16.63
CA MET A 1 -17.89 20.36 -17.74
C MET A 1 -16.50 19.96 -18.26
N SER A 2 -15.40 20.51 -17.74
CA SER A 2 -14.09 20.66 -18.40
C SER A 2 -13.24 19.39 -18.67
N GLY A 3 -13.82 18.19 -18.68
CA GLY A 3 -13.06 16.99 -19.04
C GLY A 3 -13.85 15.68 -19.19
N ALA A 4 -15.17 15.71 -18.94
CA ALA A 4 -16.05 14.57 -19.16
C ALA A 4 -16.67 14.64 -20.55
N VAL A 5 -16.83 13.50 -21.20
CA VAL A 5 -17.61 13.39 -22.44
C VAL A 5 -19.08 13.64 -22.12
N PHE A 6 -19.76 14.45 -22.93
CA PHE A 6 -21.19 14.75 -22.77
C PHE A 6 -21.87 14.84 -24.13
N PHE A 7 -23.19 14.96 -24.15
CA PHE A 7 -24.00 15.14 -25.35
C PHE A 7 -24.59 16.55 -25.38
N PHE A 8 -24.49 17.21 -26.53
CA PHE A 8 -25.15 18.48 -26.83
C PHE A 8 -26.15 18.25 -27.98
N GLY A 9 -27.42 18.07 -27.62
CA GLY A 9 -28.41 17.47 -28.51
C GLY A 9 -28.01 16.04 -28.90
N ASP A 10 -27.83 15.81 -30.19
CA ASP A 10 -27.40 14.52 -30.74
C ASP A 10 -25.87 14.41 -30.91
N TRP A 11 -25.13 15.50 -30.70
CA TRP A 11 -23.67 15.51 -30.84
C TRP A 11 -23.00 15.09 -29.53
N GLN A 12 -22.20 14.03 -29.57
CA GLN A 12 -21.27 13.69 -28.49
C GLN A 12 -20.07 14.64 -28.54
N VAL A 13 -19.80 15.34 -27.44
CA VAL A 13 -18.71 16.28 -27.27
C VAL A 13 -17.62 15.62 -26.42
N ASP A 14 -16.40 15.54 -26.96
CA ASP A 14 -15.21 15.15 -26.21
C ASP A 14 -14.28 16.37 -26.04
N PRO A 15 -14.31 17.02 -24.87
CA PRO A 15 -13.49 18.19 -24.60
C PRO A 15 -11.99 17.91 -24.65
N LYS A 16 -11.54 16.70 -24.28
CA LYS A 16 -10.10 16.36 -24.28
C LYS A 16 -9.58 16.15 -25.69
N ALA A 17 -10.40 15.54 -26.55
CA ALA A 17 -10.06 15.30 -27.95
C ALA A 17 -10.41 16.47 -28.87
N ASN A 18 -10.99 17.57 -28.36
CA ASN A 18 -11.52 18.71 -29.14
C ASN A 18 -12.43 18.26 -30.30
N SER A 19 -13.25 17.24 -30.08
CA SER A 19 -14.02 16.60 -31.15
C SER A 19 -15.51 16.55 -30.87
N LEU A 20 -16.30 16.67 -31.96
CA LEU A 20 -17.74 16.48 -31.99
C LEU A 20 -18.06 15.25 -32.82
N ARG A 21 -18.86 14.31 -32.31
CA ARG A 21 -19.26 13.09 -33.00
C ARG A 21 -20.78 12.97 -33.09
N LEU A 22 -21.28 12.71 -34.30
CA LEU A 22 -22.67 12.35 -34.57
C LEU A 22 -22.67 11.08 -35.43
N GLY A 23 -22.88 9.92 -34.80
CA GLY A 23 -22.73 8.62 -35.45
C GLY A 23 -21.32 8.44 -36.06
N GLN A 24 -21.24 8.26 -37.38
CA GLN A 24 -19.97 8.13 -38.10
C GLN A 24 -19.28 9.47 -38.42
N ARG A 25 -19.98 10.59 -38.26
CA ARG A 25 -19.43 11.92 -38.57
C ARG A 25 -18.65 12.42 -37.36
N VAL A 26 -17.33 12.42 -37.47
CA VAL A 26 -16.44 13.06 -36.48
C VAL A 26 -15.93 14.37 -37.06
N LYS A 27 -16.11 15.47 -36.33
CA LYS A 27 -15.58 16.78 -36.67
C LYS A 27 -14.63 17.23 -35.58
N GLN A 28 -13.40 17.54 -35.97
CA GLN A 28 -12.45 18.22 -35.11
C GLN A 28 -12.76 19.71 -35.09
N ILE A 29 -12.74 20.30 -33.90
CA ILE A 29 -12.92 21.75 -33.73
C ILE A 29 -11.67 22.33 -33.08
N GLU A 30 -11.43 23.62 -33.30
CA GLU A 30 -10.30 24.29 -32.67
C GLU A 30 -10.48 24.34 -31.13
N PRO A 31 -9.40 24.29 -30.33
CA PRO A 31 -9.50 24.34 -28.87
C PRO A 31 -10.32 25.53 -28.36
N LYS A 32 -10.21 26.70 -29.01
CA LYS A 32 -11.01 27.89 -28.65
C LYS A 32 -12.49 27.75 -28.98
N ALA A 33 -12.83 27.03 -30.04
CA ALA A 33 -14.22 26.69 -30.32
C ALA A 33 -14.77 25.74 -29.25
N MET A 34 -13.96 24.79 -28.78
CA MET A 34 -14.34 23.92 -27.66
C MET A 34 -14.54 24.73 -26.37
N ASP A 35 -13.64 25.66 -26.03
CA ASP A 35 -13.77 26.53 -24.86
C ASP A 35 -15.10 27.32 -24.87
N VAL A 36 -15.46 27.90 -26.04
CA VAL A 36 -16.73 28.64 -26.20
C VAL A 36 -17.94 27.73 -26.10
N LEU A 37 -17.89 26.54 -26.70
CA LEU A 37 -18.97 25.56 -26.62
C LEU A 37 -19.21 25.13 -25.17
N LEU A 38 -18.14 24.86 -24.41
CA LEU A 38 -18.21 24.54 -22.98
C LEU A 38 -18.85 25.68 -22.19
N ALA A 39 -18.41 26.92 -22.40
CA ALA A 39 -18.96 28.08 -21.72
C ALA A 39 -20.47 28.28 -21.99
N LEU A 40 -20.93 28.00 -23.21
CA LEU A 40 -22.35 28.03 -23.57
C LEU A 40 -23.14 26.89 -22.95
N CYS A 41 -22.59 25.67 -22.93
CA CYS A 41 -23.25 24.50 -22.33
C CYS A 41 -23.34 24.62 -20.80
N GLU A 42 -22.32 25.18 -20.15
CA GLU A 42 -22.30 25.43 -18.70
C GLU A 42 -23.34 26.45 -18.26
N ALA A 43 -23.75 27.35 -19.16
CA ALA A 43 -24.81 28.33 -18.89
C ALA A 43 -26.23 27.73 -18.96
N LYS A 44 -26.39 26.42 -19.21
CA LYS A 44 -27.68 25.69 -19.16
C LYS A 44 -28.84 26.36 -19.92
N GLY A 45 -28.53 26.98 -21.06
CA GLY A 45 -29.52 27.68 -21.86
C GLY A 45 -29.87 29.08 -21.37
N ASP A 46 -29.08 29.69 -20.47
CA ASP A 46 -29.08 31.13 -20.24
C ASP A 46 -28.29 31.89 -21.31
N VAL A 47 -28.57 33.19 -21.45
CA VAL A 47 -27.83 34.06 -22.37
C VAL A 47 -26.48 34.40 -21.76
N VAL A 48 -25.39 34.01 -22.43
CA VAL A 48 -24.03 34.39 -22.08
C VAL A 48 -23.61 35.60 -22.91
N THR A 49 -23.14 36.65 -22.25
CA THR A 49 -22.76 37.88 -22.94
C THR A 49 -21.49 37.70 -23.78
N SER A 50 -21.32 38.53 -24.83
CA SER A 50 -20.09 38.50 -25.62
C SER A 50 -18.85 38.80 -24.76
N GLU A 51 -18.97 39.70 -23.80
CA GLU A 51 -17.89 40.09 -22.87
C GLU A 51 -17.53 38.95 -21.91
N ASP A 52 -18.52 38.21 -21.40
CA ASP A 52 -18.29 37.02 -20.58
C ASP A 52 -17.61 35.89 -21.38
N LEU A 53 -18.02 35.66 -22.62
CA LEU A 53 -17.39 34.65 -23.46
C LEU A 53 -15.95 35.04 -23.83
N LEU A 54 -15.71 36.34 -24.12
CA LEU A 54 -14.37 36.85 -24.41
C LEU A 54 -13.46 36.76 -23.19
N SER A 55 -13.92 37.18 -22.01
CA SER A 55 -13.12 37.11 -20.77
C SER A 55 -12.82 35.67 -20.34
N ARG A 56 -13.78 34.75 -20.50
CA ARG A 56 -13.59 33.33 -20.14
C ARG A 56 -12.69 32.60 -21.13
N CYS A 57 -12.93 32.76 -22.43
CA CYS A 57 -12.23 31.97 -23.45
C CYS A 57 -10.96 32.66 -23.98
N TRP A 58 -10.80 33.97 -23.78
CA TRP A 58 -9.63 34.76 -24.18
C TRP A 58 -9.22 35.79 -23.10
N PRO A 59 -8.82 35.35 -21.88
CA PRO A 59 -8.59 36.25 -20.73
C PRO A 59 -7.48 37.29 -20.92
N ASN A 60 -6.60 37.13 -21.92
CA ASN A 60 -5.44 37.99 -22.17
C ASN A 60 -5.41 38.61 -23.57
N ALA A 61 -6.52 38.61 -24.31
CA ALA A 61 -6.57 39.16 -25.67
C ALA A 61 -7.24 40.54 -25.67
N GLU A 62 -6.51 41.59 -26.05
CA GLU A 62 -7.08 42.91 -26.40
C GLU A 62 -7.76 42.86 -27.78
N THR A 63 -8.72 41.96 -27.96
CA THR A 63 -9.42 41.76 -29.23
C THR A 63 -10.90 42.13 -29.06
N GLY A 64 -11.44 42.99 -29.93
CA GLY A 64 -12.89 43.20 -30.03
C GLY A 64 -13.62 41.93 -30.49
N ASP A 65 -14.96 41.95 -30.56
CA ASP A 65 -15.84 40.76 -30.73
C ASP A 65 -15.59 39.84 -31.95
N ASN A 66 -14.71 40.21 -32.87
CA ASN A 66 -14.49 39.52 -34.14
C ASN A 66 -14.04 38.04 -33.98
N PRO A 67 -13.11 37.68 -33.08
CA PRO A 67 -12.74 36.27 -32.84
C PRO A 67 -13.91 35.44 -32.31
N LEU A 68 -14.76 36.01 -31.45
CA LEU A 68 -15.95 35.32 -30.94
C LEU A 68 -16.95 35.05 -32.06
N HIS A 69 -17.25 36.05 -32.90
CA HIS A 69 -18.14 35.87 -34.06
C HIS A 69 -17.65 34.79 -35.02
N LYS A 70 -16.33 34.76 -35.30
CA LYS A 70 -15.71 33.73 -36.14
C LYS A 70 -15.84 32.35 -35.51
N THR A 71 -15.60 32.25 -34.20
CA THR A 71 -15.70 31.00 -33.44
C THR A 71 -17.13 30.46 -33.40
N ILE A 72 -18.13 31.32 -33.18
CA ILE A 72 -19.56 30.93 -33.24
C ILE A 72 -19.94 30.46 -34.65
N THR A 73 -19.42 31.11 -35.69
CA THR A 73 -19.65 30.70 -37.08
C THR A 73 -19.04 29.32 -37.35
N GLN A 74 -17.81 29.06 -36.88
CA GLN A 74 -17.17 27.75 -36.95
C GLN A 74 -17.97 26.68 -36.18
N LEU A 75 -18.43 26.97 -34.97
CA LEU A 75 -19.25 26.06 -34.17
C LEU A 75 -20.56 25.71 -34.86
N ARG A 76 -21.27 26.70 -35.41
CA ARG A 76 -22.49 26.46 -36.18
C ARG A 76 -22.23 25.58 -37.40
N ALA A 77 -21.16 25.82 -38.15
CA ALA A 77 -20.77 24.97 -39.28
C ALA A 77 -20.41 23.54 -38.84
N ALA A 78 -19.76 23.39 -37.68
CA ALA A 78 -19.44 22.09 -37.11
C ALA A 78 -20.72 21.32 -36.70
N LEU A 79 -21.66 21.98 -36.04
CA LEU A 79 -22.91 21.37 -35.59
C LEU A 79 -23.95 21.18 -36.71
N GLY A 80 -23.73 21.79 -37.89
CA GLY A 80 -24.72 21.82 -38.97
C GLY A 80 -25.86 22.80 -38.72
N ASP A 81 -25.63 23.79 -37.86
CA ASP A 81 -26.59 24.79 -37.41
C ASP A 81 -26.60 26.04 -38.31
N LYS A 82 -27.73 26.75 -38.39
CA LYS A 82 -27.88 27.96 -39.21
C LYS A 82 -28.34 29.14 -38.35
N ALA A 83 -27.67 30.29 -38.47
CA ALA A 83 -28.01 31.49 -37.70
C ALA A 83 -29.43 32.03 -37.95
N SER A 84 -29.99 31.78 -39.14
CA SER A 84 -31.37 32.16 -39.49
C SER A 84 -32.45 31.23 -38.92
N SER A 85 -32.06 30.02 -38.47
CA SER A 85 -32.96 29.00 -37.94
C SER A 85 -32.19 28.12 -36.94
N PRO A 86 -31.82 28.66 -35.76
CA PRO A 86 -30.88 28.00 -34.86
C PRO A 86 -31.53 26.81 -34.13
N ASN A 87 -30.88 25.66 -34.17
CA ASN A 87 -31.24 24.46 -33.40
C ASN A 87 -30.29 24.23 -32.22
N PHE A 88 -29.07 24.76 -32.27
CA PHE A 88 -28.05 24.53 -31.25
C PHE A 88 -27.61 25.82 -30.56
N ILE A 89 -27.26 26.86 -31.33
CA ILE A 89 -26.76 28.12 -30.77
C ILE A 89 -27.61 29.28 -31.30
N GLU A 90 -28.32 29.95 -30.41
CA GLU A 90 -29.07 31.16 -30.71
C GLU A 90 -28.22 32.42 -30.52
N THR A 91 -28.38 33.42 -31.40
CA THR A 91 -27.81 34.76 -31.19
C THR A 91 -28.89 35.72 -30.71
N ILE A 92 -28.74 36.24 -29.49
CA ILE A 92 -29.60 37.29 -28.97
C ILE A 92 -28.96 38.64 -29.31
N ARG A 93 -29.57 39.36 -30.27
CA ARG A 93 -29.01 40.62 -30.78
C ARG A 93 -28.65 41.59 -29.65
N LYS A 94 -27.40 42.08 -29.67
CA LYS A 94 -26.82 43.02 -28.68
C LYS A 94 -26.73 42.50 -27.24
N ARG A 95 -27.02 41.22 -26.97
CA ARG A 95 -26.95 40.64 -25.62
C ARG A 95 -25.99 39.47 -25.52
N GLY A 96 -25.84 38.65 -26.56
CA GLY A 96 -24.89 37.54 -26.57
C GLY A 96 -25.43 36.29 -27.25
N TYR A 97 -25.07 35.12 -26.71
CA TYR A 97 -25.37 33.80 -27.30
C TYR A 97 -25.94 32.86 -26.25
N ARG A 98 -26.71 31.86 -26.71
CA ARG A 98 -27.39 30.90 -25.85
C ARG A 98 -27.41 29.52 -26.47
N ALA A 99 -27.15 28.50 -25.65
CA ALA A 99 -27.32 27.11 -26.03
C ALA A 99 -28.82 26.75 -26.06
N LEU A 100 -29.30 26.14 -27.15
CA LEU A 100 -30.68 25.68 -27.31
C LEU A 100 -30.82 24.17 -27.15
N ALA A 101 -29.79 23.41 -27.50
CA ALA A 101 -29.82 21.96 -27.42
C ALA A 101 -29.58 21.48 -25.98
N GLU A 102 -30.25 20.39 -25.61
CA GLU A 102 -30.14 19.77 -24.29
C GLU A 102 -28.71 19.26 -24.05
N VAL A 103 -28.19 19.47 -22.83
CA VAL A 103 -26.89 18.94 -22.41
C VAL A 103 -27.10 17.73 -21.51
N ARG A 104 -26.69 16.54 -21.96
CA ARG A 104 -26.84 15.27 -21.25
C ARG A 104 -25.49 14.63 -21.00
N PHE A 105 -25.33 13.93 -19.88
CA PHE A 105 -24.09 13.24 -19.54
C PHE A 105 -24.29 11.71 -19.62
N PRO A 106 -23.25 10.93 -19.94
CA PRO A 106 -23.28 9.49 -19.75
C PRO A 106 -23.64 9.15 -18.29
N VAL A 107 -24.47 8.12 -18.09
CA VAL A 107 -24.89 7.64 -16.78
C VAL A 107 -23.68 7.43 -15.88
N GLY A 108 -23.75 7.96 -14.66
CA GLY A 108 -22.72 7.89 -13.66
C GLY A 108 -21.70 9.04 -13.69
N SER A 109 -21.70 9.92 -14.70
CA SER A 109 -20.75 11.06 -14.79
C SER A 109 -21.28 12.40 -14.26
N GLU A 110 -22.48 12.39 -13.67
CA GLU A 110 -23.14 13.57 -13.11
C GLU A 110 -22.56 13.91 -11.73
N GLN A 111 -21.84 15.03 -11.63
CA GLN A 111 -21.43 15.61 -10.34
C GLN A 111 -22.55 16.44 -9.68
N GLN A 112 -23.62 16.75 -10.41
CA GLN A 112 -24.78 17.48 -9.92
C GLN A 112 -26.02 16.61 -10.11
N VAL A 113 -26.57 16.14 -9.00
CA VAL A 113 -27.89 15.55 -8.93
C VAL A 113 -28.90 16.70 -8.96
N GLU A 114 -29.81 16.73 -9.93
CA GLU A 114 -31.05 17.51 -9.77
C GLU A 114 -31.87 16.85 -8.65
N GLU A 115 -32.35 17.64 -7.69
CA GLU A 115 -33.19 17.11 -6.61
C GLU A 115 -34.47 16.49 -7.20
N ALA A 116 -34.68 15.19 -6.92
CA ALA A 116 -35.91 14.42 -7.10
C ALA A 116 -36.36 13.91 -8.51
N PRO A 117 -35.54 13.14 -9.25
CA PRO A 117 -36.04 12.31 -10.36
C PRO A 117 -36.34 10.83 -9.97
N TRP A 118 -35.80 10.29 -8.87
CA TRP A 118 -35.96 8.85 -8.58
C TRP A 118 -37.29 8.50 -7.89
N GLN A 119 -38.12 7.69 -8.55
CA GLN A 119 -39.38 7.17 -7.99
C GLN A 119 -39.42 5.63 -7.84
N GLY A 120 -38.33 4.92 -8.16
CA GLY A 120 -38.25 3.46 -8.18
C GLY A 120 -38.12 2.76 -6.82
N GLY A 121 -38.60 3.37 -5.73
CA GLY A 121 -38.45 2.83 -4.37
C GLY A 121 -37.06 3.06 -3.78
N SER A 122 -36.48 2.06 -3.11
CA SER A 122 -35.13 2.17 -2.52
C SER A 122 -34.09 2.47 -3.61
N PRO A 123 -33.27 3.53 -3.51
CA PRO A 123 -32.17 3.75 -4.45
C PRO A 123 -31.00 2.77 -4.23
N PHE A 124 -31.07 1.96 -3.18
CA PHE A 124 -30.10 0.93 -2.82
C PHE A 124 -30.75 -0.46 -2.97
N PRO A 125 -30.36 -1.28 -3.96
CA PRO A 125 -30.96 -2.60 -4.20
C PRO A 125 -30.43 -3.72 -3.28
N GLY A 126 -29.73 -3.36 -2.19
CA GLY A 126 -29.29 -4.30 -1.16
C GLY A 126 -28.33 -5.40 -1.63
N LEU A 127 -28.70 -6.63 -1.30
CA LEU A 127 -28.11 -7.91 -1.75
C LEU A 127 -27.92 -8.06 -3.26
N ARG A 128 -28.52 -7.22 -4.11
CA ARG A 128 -28.58 -7.42 -5.57
C ARG A 128 -27.61 -6.50 -6.32
N ALA A 129 -27.19 -6.93 -7.51
CA ALA A 129 -26.44 -6.02 -8.39
C ALA A 129 -27.38 -4.90 -8.88
N TYR A 130 -26.84 -3.71 -9.14
CA TYR A 130 -27.61 -2.65 -9.80
C TYR A 130 -27.96 -3.10 -11.21
N SER A 131 -29.25 -3.17 -11.55
CA SER A 131 -29.73 -3.40 -12.92
C SER A 131 -29.67 -2.10 -13.73
N SER A 132 -29.93 -2.19 -15.03
CA SER A 132 -30.10 -1.02 -15.91
C SER A 132 -31.15 -0.02 -15.41
N ASP A 133 -32.19 -0.50 -14.70
CA ASP A 133 -33.26 0.37 -14.17
C ASP A 133 -32.75 1.30 -13.06
N TYR A 134 -31.68 0.89 -12.36
CA TYR A 134 -31.03 1.68 -11.32
C TYR A 134 -29.90 2.57 -11.87
N ALA A 135 -29.75 2.69 -13.19
CA ALA A 135 -28.73 3.51 -13.84
C ALA A 135 -28.68 4.95 -13.27
N GLN A 136 -29.83 5.59 -13.10
CA GLN A 136 -29.94 6.97 -12.61
C GLN A 136 -29.49 7.15 -11.14
N VAL A 137 -29.39 6.06 -10.39
CA VAL A 137 -28.93 6.06 -8.99
C VAL A 137 -27.61 5.29 -8.81
N PHE A 138 -26.90 5.02 -9.91
CA PHE A 138 -25.60 4.33 -9.91
C PHE A 138 -24.43 5.33 -10.02
N PHE A 139 -23.83 5.65 -8.87
CA PHE A 139 -22.76 6.66 -8.75
C PHE A 139 -21.43 6.09 -8.27
N GLY A 140 -20.35 6.88 -8.35
CA GLY A 140 -19.02 6.52 -7.83
C GLY A 140 -18.17 5.62 -8.73
N ARG A 141 -18.63 5.31 -9.96
CA ARG A 141 -17.87 4.51 -10.95
C ARG A 141 -17.68 5.19 -12.31
N SER A 142 -17.84 6.52 -12.35
CA SER A 142 -17.82 7.31 -13.59
C SER A 142 -16.56 7.09 -14.43
N GLN A 143 -15.39 7.08 -13.78
CA GLN A 143 -14.10 6.95 -14.45
C GLN A 143 -13.91 5.55 -15.05
N GLN A 144 -14.34 4.52 -14.33
CA GLN A 144 -14.27 3.13 -14.78
C GLN A 144 -15.24 2.90 -15.94
N ILE A 145 -16.47 3.44 -15.86
CA ILE A 145 -17.44 3.41 -16.97
C ILE A 145 -16.81 4.04 -18.22
N ALA A 146 -16.29 5.27 -18.13
CA ALA A 146 -15.71 5.96 -19.29
C ALA A 146 -14.53 5.18 -19.90
N THR A 147 -13.66 4.62 -19.06
CA THR A 147 -12.50 3.85 -19.51
C THR A 147 -12.91 2.54 -20.19
N LEU A 148 -13.87 1.82 -19.61
CA LEU A 148 -14.37 0.55 -20.14
C LEU A 148 -15.12 0.76 -21.46
N MET A 149 -15.89 1.84 -21.57
CA MET A 149 -16.55 2.24 -22.82
C MET A 149 -15.56 2.55 -23.95
N GLU A 150 -14.47 3.24 -23.64
CA GLU A 150 -13.43 3.52 -24.62
C GLU A 150 -12.74 2.22 -25.07
N ARG A 151 -12.46 1.29 -24.14
CA ARG A 151 -11.93 -0.04 -24.49
C ARG A 151 -12.88 -0.84 -25.37
N ILE A 152 -14.19 -0.83 -25.07
CA ILE A 152 -15.20 -1.49 -25.91
C ILE A 152 -15.19 -0.90 -27.33
N SER A 153 -15.19 0.43 -27.44
CA SER A 153 -15.08 1.13 -28.74
C SER A 153 -13.83 0.71 -29.52
N GLN A 154 -12.68 0.58 -28.85
CA GLN A 154 -11.42 0.13 -29.46
C GLN A 154 -11.46 -1.33 -29.90
N GLN A 155 -12.00 -2.23 -29.07
CA GLN A 155 -12.15 -3.66 -29.39
C GLN A 155 -13.07 -3.86 -30.61
N LEU A 156 -14.17 -3.12 -30.69
CA LEU A 156 -15.06 -3.16 -31.84
C LEU A 156 -14.40 -2.67 -33.14
N ARG A 157 -13.53 -1.64 -33.07
CA ARG A 157 -12.73 -1.18 -34.22
C ARG A 157 -11.68 -2.20 -34.65
N PHE A 158 -11.13 -2.95 -33.69
CA PHE A 158 -10.21 -4.06 -33.94
C PHE A 158 -10.91 -5.27 -34.59
N GLY A 159 -12.24 -5.28 -34.65
CA GLY A 159 -13.02 -6.35 -35.26
C GLY A 159 -13.42 -7.47 -34.30
N ARG A 160 -13.23 -7.27 -32.99
CA ARG A 160 -13.57 -8.27 -31.95
C ARG A 160 -14.41 -7.63 -30.87
N GLY A 161 -15.72 -7.92 -30.83
CA GLY A 161 -16.65 -7.42 -29.83
C GLY A 161 -16.56 -8.17 -28.52
N PHE A 162 -15.42 -8.14 -27.83
CA PHE A 162 -15.24 -8.81 -26.55
C PHE A 162 -14.57 -7.91 -25.53
N CYS A 163 -15.11 -7.85 -24.31
CA CYS A 163 -14.42 -7.22 -23.17
C CYS A 163 -14.70 -7.99 -21.88
N LEU A 164 -13.65 -8.17 -21.08
CA LEU A 164 -13.69 -8.91 -19.82
C LEU A 164 -13.34 -7.99 -18.66
N VAL A 165 -14.23 -7.90 -17.68
CA VAL A 165 -14.01 -7.19 -16.41
C VAL A 165 -13.52 -8.19 -15.35
N LEU A 166 -12.33 -7.92 -14.82
CA LEU A 166 -11.66 -8.71 -13.79
C LEU A 166 -11.69 -7.94 -12.47
N GLY A 167 -12.01 -8.59 -11.35
CA GLY A 167 -11.91 -7.96 -10.02
C GLY A 167 -12.21 -8.93 -8.87
N PRO A 168 -11.84 -8.59 -7.62
CA PRO A 168 -12.16 -9.42 -6.46
C PRO A 168 -13.69 -9.57 -6.27
N SER A 169 -14.11 -10.55 -5.47
CA SER A 169 -15.53 -10.73 -5.15
C SER A 169 -16.08 -9.47 -4.48
N GLY A 170 -17.32 -9.07 -4.82
CA GLY A 170 -17.93 -7.88 -4.23
C GLY A 170 -17.41 -6.52 -4.73
N SER A 171 -16.46 -6.45 -5.66
CA SER A 171 -15.94 -5.15 -6.17
C SER A 171 -16.91 -4.32 -7.01
N GLY A 172 -18.08 -4.88 -7.35
CA GLY A 172 -19.13 -4.23 -8.14
C GLY A 172 -19.08 -4.47 -9.65
N LYS A 173 -18.46 -5.58 -10.12
CA LYS A 173 -18.36 -5.93 -11.55
C LYS A 173 -19.71 -5.99 -12.27
N SER A 174 -20.65 -6.78 -11.74
CA SER A 174 -21.98 -6.94 -12.32
C SER A 174 -22.76 -5.63 -12.35
N SER A 175 -22.72 -4.86 -11.26
CA SER A 175 -23.33 -3.51 -11.20
C SER A 175 -22.71 -2.55 -12.21
N LEU A 176 -21.38 -2.56 -12.38
CA LEU A 176 -20.67 -1.72 -13.36
C LEU A 176 -21.13 -2.05 -14.79
N ILE A 177 -21.25 -3.33 -15.14
CA ILE A 177 -21.67 -3.74 -16.48
C ILE A 177 -23.15 -3.42 -16.70
N ASN A 178 -24.04 -3.81 -15.79
CA ASN A 178 -25.48 -3.63 -15.97
C ASN A 178 -25.91 -2.15 -15.92
N ALA A 179 -25.68 -1.48 -14.80
CA ALA A 179 -26.13 -0.11 -14.58
C ALA A 179 -25.22 0.96 -15.21
N GLY A 180 -23.95 0.60 -15.47
CA GLY A 180 -22.97 1.49 -16.08
C GLY A 180 -22.85 1.30 -17.59
N ILE A 181 -22.47 0.10 -18.05
CA ILE A 181 -22.13 -0.13 -19.46
C ILE A 181 -23.35 -0.38 -20.33
N LEU A 182 -24.16 -1.40 -20.02
CA LEU A 182 -25.33 -1.78 -20.81
C LEU A 182 -26.33 -0.63 -20.86
N ALA A 183 -26.62 0.02 -19.73
CA ALA A 183 -27.51 1.19 -19.68
C ALA A 183 -27.07 2.33 -20.61
N ASN A 184 -25.78 2.69 -20.62
CA ASN A 184 -25.27 3.75 -21.49
C ASN A 184 -25.25 3.32 -22.97
N LEU A 185 -24.90 2.07 -23.30
CA LEU A 185 -24.87 1.59 -24.68
C LEU A 185 -26.26 1.35 -25.26
N ALA A 186 -27.24 0.97 -24.44
CA ALA A 186 -28.63 0.78 -24.84
C ALA A 186 -29.41 2.11 -24.97
N SER A 187 -28.83 3.23 -24.53
CA SER A 187 -29.43 4.55 -24.72
C SER A 187 -29.64 4.86 -26.22
N PRO A 188 -30.62 5.71 -26.60
CA PRO A 188 -30.87 6.04 -28.00
C PRO A 188 -29.66 6.66 -28.71
N GLN A 189 -28.77 7.33 -27.97
CA GLN A 189 -27.56 7.95 -28.50
C GLN A 189 -26.35 7.00 -28.51
N GLY A 190 -26.38 5.93 -27.70
CA GLY A 190 -25.25 5.03 -27.49
C GLY A 190 -24.03 5.74 -26.92
N TYR A 191 -22.84 5.16 -27.10
CA TYR A 191 -21.57 5.79 -26.73
C TYR A 191 -20.53 5.63 -27.84
N ASN A 192 -19.90 6.73 -28.27
CA ASN A 192 -18.89 6.72 -29.34
C ASN A 192 -19.40 6.14 -30.67
N GLY A 193 -20.72 6.17 -30.90
CA GLY A 193 -21.40 5.58 -32.07
C GLY A 193 -21.69 4.08 -31.94
N VAL A 194 -21.23 3.43 -30.86
CA VAL A 194 -21.62 2.07 -30.50
C VAL A 194 -22.96 2.13 -29.78
N GLY A 195 -23.89 1.26 -30.14
CA GLY A 195 -25.17 1.15 -29.43
C GLY A 195 -25.67 -0.28 -29.42
N LEU A 196 -26.47 -0.59 -28.40
CA LEU A 196 -27.11 -1.88 -28.21
C LEU A 196 -28.61 -1.74 -28.44
N PRO A 197 -29.15 -2.16 -29.61
CA PRO A 197 -30.59 -2.17 -29.85
C PRO A 197 -31.34 -3.07 -28.85
N THR A 198 -30.69 -4.16 -28.42
CA THR A 198 -31.14 -5.04 -27.35
C THR A 198 -29.94 -5.76 -26.74
N TYR A 199 -30.10 -6.22 -25.50
CA TYR A 199 -29.11 -6.98 -24.78
C TYR A 199 -29.77 -7.98 -23.84
N THR A 200 -29.01 -9.00 -23.45
CA THR A 200 -29.41 -9.99 -22.45
C THR A 200 -28.23 -10.29 -21.53
N SER A 201 -28.51 -10.90 -20.39
CA SER A 201 -27.51 -11.34 -19.43
C SER A 201 -27.73 -12.79 -19.04
N LEU A 202 -26.64 -13.57 -18.99
CA LEU A 202 -26.62 -14.92 -18.47
C LEU A 202 -25.73 -14.95 -17.23
N ASP A 203 -26.32 -15.18 -16.06
CA ASP A 203 -25.57 -15.52 -14.84
C ASP A 203 -25.30 -17.02 -14.85
N LEU A 204 -24.03 -17.40 -14.99
CA LEU A 204 -23.63 -18.80 -15.07
C LEU A 204 -23.85 -19.56 -13.75
N ALA A 205 -24.14 -18.88 -12.64
CA ALA A 205 -24.53 -19.54 -11.41
C ALA A 205 -25.93 -20.18 -11.47
N ASP A 206 -26.81 -19.72 -12.35
CA ASP A 206 -28.18 -20.24 -12.49
C ASP A 206 -28.25 -21.42 -13.48
N VAL A 207 -27.14 -21.72 -14.16
CA VAL A 207 -27.05 -22.76 -15.18
C VAL A 207 -26.95 -24.14 -14.53
N THR A 208 -27.77 -25.05 -15.01
CA THR A 208 -27.83 -26.43 -14.51
C THR A 208 -26.99 -27.40 -15.37
N GLN A 209 -26.68 -28.58 -14.82
CA GLN A 209 -25.82 -29.56 -15.48
C GLN A 209 -26.35 -29.95 -16.86
N GLY A 210 -25.48 -29.94 -17.88
CA GLY A 210 -25.80 -30.31 -19.26
C GLY A 210 -26.69 -29.32 -20.01
N ARG A 211 -26.96 -28.13 -19.43
CA ARG A 211 -27.84 -27.11 -20.02
C ARG A 211 -27.13 -25.83 -20.44
N LEU A 212 -25.80 -25.80 -20.48
CA LEU A 212 -25.03 -24.57 -20.75
C LEU A 212 -25.41 -23.89 -22.09
N LEU A 213 -25.56 -24.65 -23.17
CA LEU A 213 -26.01 -24.10 -24.46
C LEU A 213 -27.50 -23.78 -24.48
N LEU A 214 -28.32 -24.57 -23.77
CA LEU A 214 -29.76 -24.35 -23.66
C LEU A 214 -30.07 -23.07 -22.90
N ASP A 215 -29.40 -22.82 -21.78
CA ASP A 215 -29.61 -21.64 -20.96
C ASP A 215 -29.00 -20.38 -21.65
N LEU A 216 -27.93 -20.53 -22.44
CA LEU A 216 -27.50 -19.47 -23.37
C LEU A 216 -28.59 -19.19 -24.41
N ALA A 217 -29.15 -20.23 -25.04
CA ALA A 217 -30.24 -20.05 -26.00
C ALA A 217 -31.47 -19.37 -25.37
N CYS A 218 -31.86 -19.76 -24.16
CA CYS A 218 -32.90 -19.08 -23.37
C CYS A 218 -32.61 -17.59 -23.23
N ALA A 219 -31.39 -17.21 -22.79
CA ALA A 219 -31.03 -15.81 -22.66
C ALA A 219 -31.07 -15.06 -24.01
N LEU A 220 -30.67 -15.70 -25.11
CA LEU A 220 -30.72 -15.11 -26.44
C LEU A 220 -32.14 -14.93 -26.99
N LEU A 221 -33.13 -15.71 -26.53
CA LEU A 221 -34.53 -15.53 -26.90
C LEU A 221 -35.11 -14.22 -26.36
N ASP A 222 -34.55 -13.66 -25.28
CA ASP A 222 -34.95 -12.37 -24.72
C ASP A 222 -34.53 -11.17 -25.60
N TRP A 223 -33.76 -11.40 -26.67
CA TRP A 223 -33.45 -10.33 -27.62
C TRP A 223 -34.68 -9.96 -28.46
N GLU A 224 -35.10 -8.71 -28.30
CA GLU A 224 -36.20 -8.10 -29.05
C GLU A 224 -35.72 -6.89 -29.86
N LEU A 225 -36.29 -6.67 -31.04
CA LEU A 225 -36.06 -5.46 -31.83
C LEU A 225 -37.38 -4.70 -31.97
N GLY A 226 -37.48 -3.57 -31.26
CA GLY A 226 -38.77 -2.91 -31.05
C GLY A 226 -39.60 -3.76 -30.09
N ASP A 227 -40.73 -4.27 -30.55
CA ASP A 227 -41.64 -5.14 -29.79
C ASP A 227 -41.71 -6.57 -30.38
N ALA A 228 -40.76 -6.95 -31.24
CA ALA A 228 -40.74 -8.25 -31.90
C ALA A 228 -39.51 -9.08 -31.49
N PRO A 229 -39.69 -10.38 -31.15
CA PRO A 229 -38.57 -11.26 -30.81
C PRO A 229 -37.65 -11.46 -32.00
N LEU A 230 -36.34 -11.43 -31.75
CA LEU A 230 -35.33 -11.61 -32.80
C LEU A 230 -35.36 -13.03 -33.39
N PHE A 231 -35.75 -14.00 -32.58
CA PHE A 231 -35.85 -15.42 -32.92
C PHE A 231 -37.32 -15.89 -32.90
N ASP A 232 -38.14 -15.26 -33.73
CA ASP A 232 -39.55 -15.63 -33.87
C ASP A 232 -39.70 -17.10 -34.34
N ASN A 233 -40.58 -17.86 -33.67
CA ASN A 233 -40.83 -19.30 -33.86
C ASN A 233 -39.65 -20.26 -33.56
N GLU A 234 -38.60 -19.82 -32.87
CA GLU A 234 -37.56 -20.72 -32.35
C GLU A 234 -37.82 -21.08 -30.89
N SER A 235 -37.60 -22.34 -30.55
CA SER A 235 -37.53 -22.80 -29.16
C SER A 235 -36.10 -22.67 -28.63
N ALA A 236 -35.92 -22.74 -27.31
CA ALA A 236 -34.59 -22.73 -26.71
C ALA A 236 -33.79 -23.95 -27.19
N GLU A 237 -34.44 -25.10 -27.36
CA GLU A 237 -33.84 -26.33 -27.85
C GLU A 237 -33.35 -26.19 -29.30
N THR A 238 -34.20 -25.70 -30.21
CA THR A 238 -33.81 -25.51 -31.62
C THR A 238 -32.71 -24.46 -31.80
N LEU A 239 -32.71 -23.41 -30.96
CA LEU A 239 -31.66 -22.41 -30.98
C LEU A 239 -30.34 -22.96 -30.39
N ALA A 240 -30.40 -23.79 -29.35
CA ALA A 240 -29.23 -24.46 -28.78
C ALA A 240 -28.59 -25.42 -29.80
N GLU A 241 -29.38 -26.20 -30.53
CA GLU A 241 -28.90 -27.04 -31.63
C GLU A 241 -28.19 -26.21 -32.71
N LYS A 242 -28.75 -25.05 -33.10
CA LYS A 242 -28.10 -24.14 -34.07
C LYS A 242 -26.80 -23.54 -33.56
N LEU A 243 -26.73 -23.18 -32.28
CA LEU A 243 -25.51 -22.70 -31.63
C LEU A 243 -24.41 -23.77 -31.63
N GLN A 244 -24.79 -25.05 -31.53
CA GLN A 244 -23.87 -26.17 -31.56
C GLN A 244 -23.42 -26.54 -32.98
N ASP A 245 -24.36 -26.69 -33.93
CA ASP A 245 -24.09 -27.27 -35.24
C ASP A 245 -23.71 -26.22 -36.32
N ALA A 246 -24.22 -25.00 -36.20
CA ALA A 246 -24.05 -23.96 -37.23
C ALA A 246 -23.86 -22.52 -36.65
N PRO A 247 -22.95 -22.29 -35.69
CA PRO A 247 -22.81 -21.00 -35.03
C PRO A 247 -22.42 -19.86 -35.98
N GLN A 248 -21.66 -20.13 -37.04
CA GLN A 248 -21.30 -19.10 -38.03
C GLN A 248 -22.51 -18.66 -38.88
N ALA A 249 -23.41 -19.58 -39.21
CA ALA A 249 -24.63 -19.25 -39.95
C ALA A 249 -25.58 -18.39 -39.11
N LEU A 250 -25.72 -18.72 -37.81
CA LEU A 250 -26.46 -17.91 -36.86
C LEU A 250 -25.85 -16.50 -36.71
N ALA A 251 -24.53 -16.42 -36.55
CA ALA A 251 -23.80 -15.16 -36.46
C ALA A 251 -23.99 -14.27 -37.70
N GLN A 252 -24.00 -14.85 -38.89
CA GLN A 252 -24.27 -14.14 -40.14
C GLN A 252 -25.73 -13.65 -40.20
N SER A 253 -26.69 -14.46 -39.79
CA SER A 253 -28.11 -14.06 -39.69
C SER A 253 -28.31 -12.89 -38.72
N LEU A 254 -27.66 -12.93 -37.55
CA LEU A 254 -27.68 -11.82 -36.58
C LEU A 254 -27.12 -10.53 -37.19
N LYS A 255 -26.02 -10.62 -37.94
CA LYS A 255 -25.41 -9.46 -38.61
C LYS A 255 -26.35 -8.81 -39.62
N GLU A 256 -27.13 -9.60 -40.35
CA GLU A 256 -28.12 -9.11 -41.32
C GLU A 256 -29.32 -8.46 -40.66
N LYS A 257 -29.69 -8.89 -39.44
CA LYS A 257 -30.79 -8.34 -38.62
C LYS A 257 -30.42 -7.05 -37.87
N LEU A 258 -29.14 -6.66 -37.82
CA LEU A 258 -28.76 -5.41 -37.15
C LEU A 258 -29.43 -4.19 -37.80
N PRO A 259 -29.96 -3.24 -37.01
CA PRO A 259 -30.60 -2.05 -37.55
C PRO A 259 -29.58 -1.17 -38.30
N LYS A 260 -29.97 -0.68 -39.48
CA LYS A 260 -29.10 0.16 -40.34
C LYS A 260 -29.13 1.64 -39.97
N THR A 261 -29.99 2.04 -39.05
CA THR A 261 -30.23 3.44 -38.63
C THR A 261 -30.23 3.54 -37.11
N GLY A 262 -29.85 4.69 -36.57
CA GLY A 262 -29.74 4.95 -35.12
C GLY A 262 -28.29 4.99 -34.64
N TYR A 263 -27.57 3.87 -34.75
CA TYR A 263 -26.18 3.75 -34.30
C TYR A 263 -25.18 3.64 -35.46
N ALA A 264 -23.95 4.10 -35.26
CA ALA A 264 -22.88 3.93 -36.25
C ALA A 264 -22.33 2.49 -36.28
N THR A 265 -22.31 1.85 -35.11
CA THR A 265 -21.80 0.50 -34.88
C THR A 265 -22.79 -0.26 -33.97
N PRO A 266 -23.96 -0.69 -34.48
CA PRO A 266 -24.95 -1.43 -33.70
C PRO A 266 -24.44 -2.84 -33.36
N ARG A 267 -24.69 -3.32 -32.14
CA ARG A 267 -24.36 -4.68 -31.68
C ARG A 267 -25.48 -5.24 -30.81
N PHE A 268 -25.73 -6.54 -30.85
CA PHE A 268 -26.54 -7.20 -29.82
C PHE A 268 -25.67 -7.45 -28.57
N GLY A 269 -26.17 -7.10 -27.39
CA GLY A 269 -25.41 -7.22 -26.16
C GLY A 269 -25.59 -8.59 -25.51
N LEU A 270 -24.49 -9.26 -25.18
CA LEU A 270 -24.50 -10.48 -24.37
C LEU A 270 -23.58 -10.28 -23.18
N PHE A 271 -24.14 -10.22 -21.97
CA PHE A 271 -23.36 -10.20 -20.74
C PHE A 271 -23.30 -11.60 -20.11
N ILE A 272 -22.10 -12.15 -20.01
CA ILE A 272 -21.82 -13.39 -19.29
C ILE A 272 -21.29 -13.02 -17.90
N ASP A 273 -22.15 -13.12 -16.89
CA ASP A 273 -21.75 -12.91 -15.51
C ASP A 273 -21.19 -14.20 -14.89
N ARG A 274 -20.31 -14.03 -13.91
CA ARG A 274 -19.60 -15.11 -13.20
C ARG A 274 -18.98 -16.13 -14.15
N LEU A 275 -18.22 -15.65 -15.14
CA LEU A 275 -17.51 -16.49 -16.11
C LEU A 275 -16.63 -17.55 -15.43
N GLU A 276 -16.16 -17.29 -14.22
CA GLU A 276 -15.48 -18.27 -13.38
C GLU A 276 -16.23 -19.59 -13.22
N VAL A 277 -17.58 -19.59 -13.21
CA VAL A 277 -18.40 -20.81 -13.08
C VAL A 277 -18.22 -21.69 -14.31
N ALA A 278 -18.23 -21.14 -15.52
CA ALA A 278 -17.93 -21.91 -16.73
C ALA A 278 -16.48 -22.42 -16.77
N LEU A 279 -15.52 -21.66 -16.22
CA LEU A 279 -14.11 -22.07 -16.22
C LEU A 279 -13.82 -23.23 -15.27
N SER A 280 -14.67 -23.45 -14.26
CA SER A 280 -14.30 -24.25 -13.09
C SER A 280 -15.32 -25.26 -12.60
N SER A 281 -16.62 -24.99 -12.78
CA SER A 281 -17.69 -25.74 -12.14
C SER A 281 -17.69 -27.19 -12.61
N PRO A 282 -17.73 -28.19 -11.69
CA PRO A 282 -17.79 -29.60 -12.05
C PRO A 282 -19.07 -29.97 -12.80
N LEU A 283 -20.07 -29.07 -12.84
CA LEU A 283 -21.28 -29.21 -13.65
C LEU A 283 -21.00 -29.29 -15.16
N PHE A 284 -19.85 -28.80 -15.62
CA PHE A 284 -19.49 -28.75 -17.03
C PHE A 284 -18.24 -29.58 -17.32
N SER A 285 -18.33 -30.46 -18.30
CA SER A 285 -17.20 -31.24 -18.82
C SER A 285 -16.18 -30.34 -19.55
N PRO A 286 -14.90 -30.76 -19.65
CA PRO A 286 -13.88 -29.99 -20.37
C PRO A 286 -14.26 -29.66 -21.83
N ASP A 287 -14.96 -30.59 -22.49
CA ASP A 287 -15.41 -30.42 -23.88
C ASP A 287 -16.53 -29.39 -23.98
N GLU A 288 -17.55 -29.46 -23.10
CA GLU A 288 -18.61 -28.45 -23.02
C GLU A 288 -18.05 -27.05 -22.76
N ARG A 289 -17.08 -26.92 -21.85
CA ARG A 289 -16.42 -25.63 -21.54
C ARG A 289 -15.69 -25.08 -22.77
N SER A 290 -14.90 -25.92 -23.43
CA SER A 290 -14.13 -25.51 -24.60
C SER A 290 -15.05 -25.09 -25.74
N HIS A 291 -16.13 -25.83 -25.95
CA HIS A 291 -17.12 -25.54 -26.98
C HIS A 291 -17.86 -24.23 -26.69
N PHE A 292 -18.31 -24.01 -25.45
CA PHE A 292 -18.96 -22.77 -25.03
C PHE A 292 -18.05 -21.54 -25.19
N ILE A 293 -16.79 -21.62 -24.78
CA ILE A 293 -15.84 -20.51 -24.93
C ILE A 293 -15.54 -20.21 -26.42
N ALA A 294 -15.42 -21.24 -27.26
CA ALA A 294 -15.25 -21.07 -28.70
C ALA A 294 -16.49 -20.43 -29.37
N LEU A 295 -17.69 -20.76 -28.88
CA LEU A 295 -18.94 -20.15 -29.33
C LEU A 295 -18.99 -18.65 -28.98
N LEU A 296 -18.62 -18.27 -27.75
CA LEU A 296 -18.53 -16.85 -27.36
C LEU A 296 -17.56 -16.07 -28.26
N GLU A 297 -16.43 -16.66 -28.63
CA GLU A 297 -15.49 -16.06 -29.59
C GLU A 297 -16.11 -15.90 -30.98
N THR A 298 -16.83 -16.93 -31.45
CA THR A 298 -17.53 -16.88 -32.74
C THR A 298 -18.56 -15.74 -32.78
N LEU A 299 -19.33 -15.58 -31.69
CA LEU A 299 -20.26 -14.45 -31.54
C LEU A 299 -19.51 -13.12 -31.49
N ALA A 300 -18.43 -13.00 -30.73
CA ALA A 300 -17.64 -11.76 -30.62
C ALA A 300 -16.97 -11.33 -31.95
N LEU A 301 -16.56 -12.28 -32.80
CA LEU A 301 -15.94 -12.04 -34.11
C LEU A 301 -16.94 -11.83 -35.24
N SER A 302 -18.23 -12.09 -35.02
CA SER A 302 -19.29 -11.94 -36.04
C SER A 302 -19.43 -10.51 -36.59
N GLY A 303 -19.04 -9.53 -35.78
CA GLY A 303 -19.39 -8.12 -35.99
C GLY A 303 -20.86 -7.81 -35.69
N ALA A 304 -21.62 -8.77 -35.16
CA ALA A 304 -23.01 -8.61 -34.76
C ALA A 304 -23.21 -8.51 -33.25
N VAL A 305 -22.41 -9.24 -32.46
CA VAL A 305 -22.57 -9.35 -31.00
C VAL A 305 -21.42 -8.65 -30.26
N LEU A 306 -21.74 -7.97 -29.16
CA LEU A 306 -20.79 -7.51 -28.15
C LEU A 306 -20.92 -8.43 -26.93
N VAL A 307 -19.88 -9.21 -26.66
CA VAL A 307 -19.78 -10.09 -25.50
C VAL A 307 -19.04 -9.37 -24.37
N LEU A 308 -19.71 -9.16 -23.25
CA LEU A 308 -19.12 -8.68 -22.02
C LEU A 308 -19.00 -9.86 -21.06
N GLY A 309 -17.83 -10.03 -20.44
CA GLY A 309 -17.63 -11.04 -19.40
C GLY A 309 -17.29 -10.38 -18.06
N ALA A 310 -17.77 -10.94 -16.96
CA ALA A 310 -17.24 -10.64 -15.63
C ALA A 310 -16.60 -11.89 -15.05
N CYS A 311 -15.37 -11.76 -14.54
CA CYS A 311 -14.66 -12.86 -13.92
C CYS A 311 -13.88 -12.38 -12.69
N ARG A 312 -13.55 -13.28 -11.77
CA ARG A 312 -12.69 -12.95 -10.63
C ARG A 312 -11.20 -13.09 -10.96
N ASN A 313 -10.37 -12.31 -10.26
CA ASN A 313 -8.93 -12.26 -10.48
C ASN A 313 -8.20 -13.57 -10.15
N ASP A 314 -8.70 -14.35 -9.20
CA ASP A 314 -8.14 -15.64 -8.78
C ASP A 314 -8.31 -16.74 -9.85
N PHE A 315 -9.22 -16.56 -10.81
CA PHE A 315 -9.44 -17.46 -11.94
C PHE A 315 -8.62 -17.11 -13.18
N TYR A 316 -7.75 -16.10 -13.06
CA TYR A 316 -6.91 -15.65 -14.16
C TYR A 316 -6.02 -16.78 -14.75
N PRO A 317 -5.42 -17.70 -13.96
CA PRO A 317 -4.66 -18.82 -14.53
C PRO A 317 -5.50 -19.73 -15.44
N GLN A 318 -6.73 -20.07 -15.04
CA GLN A 318 -7.65 -20.89 -15.83
C GLN A 318 -8.09 -20.14 -17.09
N LEU A 319 -8.31 -18.84 -16.98
CA LEU A 319 -8.66 -17.98 -18.11
C LEU A 319 -7.58 -17.94 -19.18
N MET A 320 -6.30 -17.95 -18.77
CA MET A 320 -5.15 -17.96 -19.67
C MET A 320 -4.96 -19.28 -20.42
N SER A 321 -5.67 -20.36 -20.02
CA SER A 321 -5.64 -21.63 -20.73
C SER A 321 -6.46 -21.60 -22.03
N PHE A 322 -7.43 -20.69 -22.16
CA PHE A 322 -8.26 -20.50 -23.34
C PHE A 322 -7.71 -19.38 -24.24
N GLU A 323 -7.38 -19.71 -25.49
CA GLU A 323 -6.88 -18.73 -26.47
C GLU A 323 -7.87 -17.58 -26.69
N SER A 324 -9.16 -17.90 -26.87
CA SER A 324 -10.24 -16.94 -27.01
C SER A 324 -10.27 -15.92 -25.87
N LEU A 325 -10.16 -16.35 -24.62
CA LEU A 325 -10.23 -15.43 -23.48
C LEU A 325 -8.94 -14.63 -23.28
N ARG A 326 -7.78 -15.14 -23.72
CA ARG A 326 -6.49 -14.43 -23.70
C ARG A 326 -6.36 -13.39 -24.82
N ALA A 327 -7.04 -13.60 -25.95
CA ALA A 327 -6.95 -12.74 -27.12
C ALA A 327 -7.30 -11.28 -26.81
N GLY A 328 -6.57 -10.35 -27.43
CA GLY A 328 -6.83 -8.92 -27.32
C GLY A 328 -6.45 -8.27 -25.98
N LYS A 329 -5.87 -9.00 -25.00
CA LYS A 329 -5.46 -8.42 -23.69
C LYS A 329 -4.61 -7.16 -23.85
N GLY A 330 -3.57 -7.21 -24.69
CA GLY A 330 -2.68 -6.06 -24.94
C GLY A 330 -3.37 -4.86 -25.62
N ASN A 331 -4.54 -5.08 -26.21
CA ASN A 331 -5.35 -4.06 -26.88
C ASN A 331 -6.53 -3.59 -26.00
N GLY A 332 -6.54 -3.94 -24.71
CA GLY A 332 -7.57 -3.50 -23.77
C GLY A 332 -8.80 -4.40 -23.66
N ALA A 333 -8.76 -5.65 -24.15
CA ALA A 333 -9.86 -6.60 -23.99
C ALA A 333 -10.11 -6.98 -22.52
N HIS A 334 -9.14 -6.80 -21.61
CA HIS A 334 -9.30 -7.05 -20.17
C HIS A 334 -9.30 -5.72 -19.42
N PHE A 335 -10.13 -5.59 -18.40
CA PHE A 335 -10.24 -4.41 -17.54
C PHE A 335 -10.27 -4.82 -16.07
N ASP A 336 -9.24 -4.43 -15.31
CA ASP A 336 -9.13 -4.71 -13.88
C ASP A 336 -9.88 -3.66 -13.05
N LEU A 337 -10.90 -4.10 -12.31
CA LEU A 337 -11.72 -3.31 -11.41
C LEU A 337 -11.27 -3.50 -9.97
N GLY A 338 -10.60 -2.48 -9.42
CA GLY A 338 -10.24 -2.40 -8.02
C GLY A 338 -11.41 -1.99 -7.09
N GLY A 339 -11.17 -2.12 -5.79
CA GLY A 339 -12.05 -1.56 -4.75
C GLY A 339 -12.19 -0.04 -4.90
N PRO A 340 -13.31 0.55 -4.46
CA PRO A 340 -13.54 1.99 -4.57
C PRO A 340 -12.67 2.76 -3.58
N SER A 341 -12.17 3.91 -4.04
CA SER A 341 -11.54 4.91 -3.18
C SER A 341 -12.56 5.57 -2.25
N ARG A 342 -12.08 6.27 -1.22
CA ARG A 342 -12.94 7.03 -0.29
C ARG A 342 -13.86 8.03 -1.00
N ALA A 343 -13.37 8.70 -2.05
CA ALA A 343 -14.16 9.66 -2.82
C ALA A 343 -15.30 8.97 -3.58
N GLU A 344 -15.01 7.82 -4.19
CA GLU A 344 -16.01 7.00 -4.89
C GLU A 344 -17.04 6.42 -3.91
N LEU A 345 -16.62 5.96 -2.73
CA LEU A 345 -17.52 5.50 -1.67
C LEU A 345 -18.49 6.60 -1.21
N LEU A 346 -18.00 7.82 -0.98
CA LEU A 346 -18.88 8.94 -0.61
C LEU A 346 -19.90 9.25 -1.72
N GLN A 347 -19.52 9.13 -2.99
CA GLN A 347 -20.46 9.28 -4.10
C GLN A 347 -21.50 8.15 -4.12
N MET A 348 -21.07 6.90 -3.92
CA MET A 348 -21.96 5.73 -3.83
C MET A 348 -22.95 5.81 -2.65
N ILE A 349 -22.59 6.53 -1.58
CA ILE A 349 -23.45 6.72 -0.41
C ILE A 349 -24.39 7.92 -0.62
N ARG A 350 -23.81 9.11 -0.90
CA ARG A 350 -24.54 10.39 -0.84
C ARG A 350 -25.42 10.64 -2.06
N LEU A 351 -24.92 10.34 -3.27
CA LEU A 351 -25.62 10.75 -4.50
C LEU A 351 -26.90 9.95 -4.76
N PRO A 352 -26.96 8.61 -4.56
CA PRO A 352 -28.24 7.89 -4.65
C PRO A 352 -29.25 8.38 -3.60
N ALA A 353 -28.79 8.71 -2.40
CA ALA A 353 -29.64 9.26 -1.35
C ALA A 353 -30.22 10.61 -1.74
N GLN A 354 -29.38 11.51 -2.27
CA GLN A 354 -29.81 12.82 -2.78
C GLN A 354 -30.80 12.68 -3.95
N ALA A 355 -30.56 11.77 -4.89
CA ALA A 355 -31.45 11.54 -6.03
C ALA A 355 -32.84 11.04 -5.61
N ALA A 356 -32.92 10.35 -4.48
CA ALA A 356 -34.16 9.87 -3.87
C ALA A 356 -34.74 10.83 -2.79
N GLY A 357 -34.16 12.02 -2.60
CA GLY A 357 -34.63 13.00 -1.62
C GLY A 357 -34.45 12.58 -0.15
N LEU A 358 -33.43 11.76 0.15
CA LEU A 358 -33.13 11.26 1.49
C LEU A 358 -32.13 12.14 2.21
N ASN A 359 -32.29 12.27 3.53
CA ASN A 359 -31.40 13.05 4.40
C ASN A 359 -30.68 12.14 5.40
N TRP A 360 -29.54 12.60 5.91
CA TRP A 360 -28.72 11.86 6.87
C TRP A 360 -28.87 12.43 8.28
N GLU A 361 -29.11 11.56 9.26
CA GLU A 361 -29.04 11.95 10.68
C GLU A 361 -27.57 12.06 11.12
N THR A 362 -27.28 13.00 12.00
CA THR A 362 -25.96 13.18 12.64
C THR A 362 -25.99 12.53 14.02
N ASP A 363 -24.95 11.76 14.36
CA ASP A 363 -24.84 11.16 15.69
C ASP A 363 -24.73 12.25 16.76
N PRO A 364 -25.69 12.34 17.71
CA PRO A 364 -25.68 13.38 18.73
C PRO A 364 -24.47 13.31 19.68
N ASN A 365 -23.82 12.15 19.80
CA ASN A 365 -22.70 11.97 20.72
C ASN A 365 -21.36 12.37 20.12
N THR A 366 -21.13 12.04 18.85
CA THR A 366 -19.84 12.26 18.16
C THR A 366 -19.87 13.46 17.21
N ALA A 367 -21.06 14.02 16.95
CA ALA A 367 -21.30 15.01 15.90
C ALA A 367 -20.90 14.54 14.49
N GLN A 368 -20.80 13.22 14.29
CA GLN A 368 -20.43 12.64 13.00
C GLN A 368 -21.69 12.32 12.17
N PRO A 369 -21.78 12.79 10.91
CA PRO A 369 -22.84 12.40 9.98
C PRO A 369 -22.83 10.89 9.66
N LEU A 370 -24.01 10.27 9.56
CA LEU A 370 -24.14 8.82 9.33
C LEU A 370 -23.47 8.34 8.03
N ASP A 371 -23.56 9.12 6.97
CA ASP A 371 -22.87 8.88 5.69
C ASP A 371 -21.34 8.83 5.83
N GLU A 372 -20.78 9.69 6.68
CA GLU A 372 -19.34 9.69 6.98
C GLU A 372 -18.96 8.46 7.83
N MET A 373 -19.81 8.04 8.78
CA MET A 373 -19.62 6.82 9.56
C MET A 373 -19.59 5.58 8.65
N LEU A 374 -20.56 5.46 7.74
CA LEU A 374 -20.64 4.39 6.75
C LEU A 374 -19.41 4.36 5.83
N CYS A 375 -18.93 5.53 5.40
CA CYS A 375 -17.75 5.62 4.56
C CYS A 375 -16.48 5.17 5.29
N VAL A 376 -16.26 5.59 6.54
CA VAL A 376 -15.08 5.22 7.33
C VAL A 376 -15.06 3.72 7.64
N GLU A 377 -16.21 3.15 8.00
CA GLU A 377 -16.31 1.71 8.28
C GLU A 377 -16.09 0.87 7.00
N THR A 378 -16.66 1.28 5.87
CA THR A 378 -16.46 0.59 4.58
C THR A 378 -15.01 0.68 4.11
N ALA A 379 -14.36 1.84 4.23
CA ALA A 379 -12.98 2.03 3.77
C ALA A 379 -11.95 1.17 4.52
N ARG A 380 -12.28 0.69 5.73
CA ARG A 380 -11.43 -0.22 6.50
C ARG A 380 -11.54 -1.69 6.05
N ASN A 381 -12.55 -2.01 5.24
CA ASN A 381 -12.87 -3.36 4.80
C ASN A 381 -12.96 -3.43 3.25
N PRO A 382 -11.86 -3.78 2.56
CA PRO A 382 -11.75 -3.69 1.08
C PRO A 382 -12.85 -4.42 0.27
N ASP A 383 -13.50 -5.44 0.84
CA ASP A 383 -14.54 -6.24 0.18
C ASP A 383 -15.98 -5.93 0.64
N ALA A 384 -16.18 -4.84 1.39
CA ALA A 384 -17.45 -4.55 2.08
C ALA A 384 -18.54 -3.85 1.23
N LEU A 385 -18.36 -3.68 -0.09
CA LEU A 385 -19.34 -3.00 -0.95
C LEU A 385 -20.75 -3.62 -0.90
N PRO A 386 -20.93 -4.95 -0.97
CA PRO A 386 -22.25 -5.57 -0.79
C PRO A 386 -22.86 -5.26 0.59
N MET A 387 -22.02 -5.16 1.63
CA MET A 387 -22.47 -4.93 3.00
C MET A 387 -22.88 -3.49 3.22
N LEU A 388 -22.14 -2.55 2.64
CA LEU A 388 -22.55 -1.15 2.56
C LEU A 388 -23.91 -1.03 1.88
N GLN A 389 -24.10 -1.71 0.75
CA GLN A 389 -25.35 -1.65 -0.02
C GLN A 389 -26.54 -2.23 0.76
N TYR A 390 -26.35 -3.34 1.46
CA TYR A 390 -27.37 -3.90 2.35
C TYR A 390 -27.70 -2.97 3.52
N MET A 391 -26.69 -2.42 4.18
CA MET A 391 -26.90 -1.45 5.26
C MET A 391 -27.71 -0.23 4.78
N LEU A 392 -27.37 0.31 3.61
CA LEU A 392 -28.06 1.43 3.00
C LEU A 392 -29.53 1.11 2.65
N GLU A 393 -29.81 -0.10 2.15
CA GLU A 393 -31.18 -0.58 1.94
C GLU A 393 -31.95 -0.68 3.27
N GLN A 394 -31.35 -1.26 4.31
CA GLN A 394 -32.00 -1.37 5.62
C GLN A 394 -32.26 -0.01 6.27
N LEU A 395 -31.33 0.95 6.10
CA LEU A 395 -31.52 2.33 6.51
C LEU A 395 -32.69 2.98 5.75
N TYR A 396 -32.79 2.75 4.44
CA TYR A 396 -33.91 3.23 3.65
C TYR A 396 -35.23 2.63 4.12
N LEU A 397 -35.32 1.30 4.28
CA LEU A 397 -36.56 0.64 4.67
C LEU A 397 -37.08 1.06 6.05
N ARG A 398 -36.19 1.50 6.95
CA ARG A 398 -36.52 1.93 8.32
C ARG A 398 -36.33 3.42 8.56
N ARG A 399 -36.28 4.21 7.48
CA ARG A 399 -36.13 5.67 7.53
C ARG A 399 -37.30 6.35 8.24
N GLY A 400 -37.10 7.60 8.64
CA GLY A 400 -38.16 8.47 9.14
C GLY A 400 -39.23 8.75 8.08
N SER A 401 -40.44 9.16 8.51
CA SER A 401 -41.52 9.55 7.60
C SER A 401 -41.17 10.76 6.72
N ASP A 402 -40.17 11.53 7.14
CA ASP A 402 -39.55 12.67 6.46
C ASP A 402 -38.42 12.27 5.48
N GLY A 403 -38.12 10.97 5.34
CA GLY A 403 -37.04 10.48 4.49
C GLY A 403 -35.66 10.44 5.16
N THR A 404 -35.55 10.73 6.46
CA THR A 404 -34.27 10.76 7.18
C THR A 404 -33.75 9.36 7.51
N LEU A 405 -32.52 9.05 7.10
CA LEU A 405 -31.77 7.83 7.41
C LEU A 405 -31.15 7.95 8.81
N LYS A 406 -31.53 7.04 9.72
CA LYS A 406 -31.32 7.22 11.16
C LYS A 406 -30.06 6.52 11.69
N VAL A 407 -29.30 7.21 12.54
CA VAL A 407 -28.16 6.69 13.30
C VAL A 407 -28.61 5.58 14.25
N SER A 408 -29.78 5.73 14.87
CA SER A 408 -30.37 4.70 15.76
C SER A 408 -30.60 3.36 15.04
N VAL A 409 -30.99 3.39 13.76
CA VAL A 409 -31.15 2.17 12.95
C VAL A 409 -29.79 1.53 12.68
N TYR A 410 -28.81 2.31 12.24
CA TYR A 410 -27.43 1.86 12.02
C TYR A 410 -26.83 1.21 13.29
N GLN A 411 -27.00 1.83 14.45
CA GLN A 411 -26.54 1.30 15.73
C GLN A 411 -27.28 0.02 16.14
N SER A 412 -28.61 -0.03 15.95
CA SER A 412 -29.42 -1.21 16.26
C SER A 412 -29.07 -2.43 15.41
N LEU A 413 -28.58 -2.19 14.19
CA LEU A 413 -28.09 -3.22 13.28
C LEU A 413 -26.66 -3.64 13.61
N GLY A 414 -25.95 -2.94 14.51
CA GLY A 414 -24.59 -3.27 14.91
C GLY A 414 -23.52 -2.84 13.90
N GLY A 415 -23.75 -1.74 13.16
CA GLY A 415 -22.85 -1.29 12.10
C GLY A 415 -22.92 -2.17 10.85
N ILE A 416 -22.03 -1.93 9.88
CA ILE A 416 -22.03 -2.68 8.61
C ILE A 416 -21.86 -4.20 8.85
N GLU A 417 -21.02 -4.60 9.81
CA GLU A 417 -20.82 -6.02 10.14
C GLU A 417 -22.05 -6.69 10.78
N GLY A 418 -22.80 -5.99 11.63
CA GLY A 418 -23.92 -6.58 12.37
C GLY A 418 -25.16 -6.85 11.51
N ALA A 419 -25.35 -6.07 10.43
CA ALA A 419 -26.47 -6.24 9.51
C ALA A 419 -26.49 -7.63 8.84
N ILE A 420 -25.30 -8.23 8.66
CA ILE A 420 -25.10 -9.53 8.02
C ILE A 420 -25.73 -10.68 8.81
N GLY A 421 -25.63 -10.64 10.14
CA GLY A 421 -26.21 -11.69 10.99
C GLY A 421 -27.73 -11.80 10.81
N LYS A 422 -28.40 -10.66 10.62
CA LYS A 422 -29.84 -10.63 10.35
C LYS A 422 -30.18 -11.14 8.94
N ALA A 423 -29.39 -10.77 7.94
CA ALA A 423 -29.55 -11.28 6.57
C ALA A 423 -29.40 -12.82 6.52
N ALA A 424 -28.48 -13.37 7.32
CA ALA A 424 -28.32 -14.81 7.46
C ALA A 424 -29.52 -15.50 8.10
N GLU A 425 -30.13 -14.90 9.14
CA GLU A 425 -31.37 -15.43 9.71
C GLU A 425 -32.55 -15.37 8.72
N ASP A 426 -32.68 -14.27 7.96
CA ASP A 426 -33.73 -14.15 6.93
C ASP A 426 -33.55 -15.18 5.82
N ALA A 427 -32.29 -15.47 5.42
CA ALA A 427 -31.98 -16.54 4.47
C ALA A 427 -32.34 -17.93 5.05
N MET A 428 -32.01 -18.19 6.31
CA MET A 428 -32.38 -19.42 7.00
C MET A 428 -33.89 -19.62 7.10
N ALA A 429 -34.64 -18.54 7.33
CA ALA A 429 -36.09 -18.59 7.47
C ALA A 429 -36.81 -19.02 6.17
N GLN A 430 -36.17 -18.84 5.00
CA GLN A 430 -36.70 -19.26 3.70
C GLN A 430 -36.44 -20.75 3.40
N LEU A 431 -35.62 -21.44 4.19
CA LEU A 431 -35.25 -22.83 4.00
C LEU A 431 -36.22 -23.80 4.72
N SER A 432 -36.36 -25.01 4.17
CA SER A 432 -37.10 -26.10 4.80
C SER A 432 -36.42 -26.56 6.10
N LEU A 433 -37.18 -27.23 6.99
CA LEU A 433 -36.63 -27.67 8.27
C LEU A 433 -35.46 -28.67 8.11
N ALA A 434 -35.50 -29.52 7.07
CA ALA A 434 -34.41 -30.43 6.74
C ALA A 434 -33.15 -29.68 6.26
N GLN A 435 -33.31 -28.68 5.40
CA GLN A 435 -32.23 -27.80 4.95
C GLN A 435 -31.61 -27.02 6.12
N GLN A 436 -32.43 -26.50 7.03
CA GLN A 436 -31.92 -25.79 8.21
C GLN A 436 -31.11 -26.71 9.14
N GLN A 437 -31.48 -28.00 9.25
CA GLN A 437 -30.76 -28.99 10.06
C GLN A 437 -29.41 -29.41 9.47
N ALA A 438 -29.15 -29.12 8.20
CA ALA A 438 -27.85 -29.35 7.57
C ALA A 438 -26.78 -28.34 8.00
N LEU A 439 -27.17 -27.20 8.60
CA LEU A 439 -26.26 -26.10 8.94
C LEU A 439 -25.05 -26.51 9.81
N PRO A 440 -25.17 -27.29 10.90
CA PRO A 440 -24.03 -27.69 11.73
C PRO A 440 -22.93 -28.41 10.94
N ARG A 441 -23.33 -29.26 9.99
CA ARG A 441 -22.41 -30.00 9.14
C ARG A 441 -21.73 -29.06 8.15
N VAL A 442 -22.47 -28.15 7.53
CA VAL A 442 -21.90 -27.13 6.63
C VAL A 442 -20.90 -26.22 7.37
N LEU A 443 -21.25 -25.75 8.59
CA LEU A 443 -20.34 -24.96 9.42
C LEU A 443 -19.07 -25.72 9.81
N SER A 444 -19.15 -27.03 10.11
CA SER A 444 -17.95 -27.84 10.41
C SER A 444 -16.94 -27.93 9.26
N MET A 445 -17.40 -27.74 8.03
CA MET A 445 -16.55 -27.71 6.85
C MET A 445 -15.94 -26.33 6.64
N LEU A 446 -16.69 -25.26 6.92
CA LEU A 446 -16.29 -23.88 6.67
C LEU A 446 -15.55 -23.21 7.82
N VAL A 447 -15.77 -23.62 9.06
CA VAL A 447 -15.20 -23.00 10.25
C VAL A 447 -13.95 -23.75 10.68
N THR A 448 -12.88 -23.01 10.95
CA THR A 448 -11.66 -23.55 11.56
C THR A 448 -11.08 -22.53 12.54
N LEU A 449 -10.18 -23.00 13.41
CA LEU A 449 -9.35 -22.11 14.22
C LEU A 449 -7.98 -21.94 13.55
N ARG A 450 -7.31 -20.82 13.82
CA ARG A 450 -5.91 -20.61 13.44
C ARG A 450 -4.98 -21.47 14.32
N GLU A 451 -3.68 -21.37 14.07
CA GLU A 451 -2.65 -22.10 14.83
C GLU A 451 -2.66 -21.75 16.33
N ASP A 452 -3.19 -20.59 16.71
CA ASP A 452 -3.37 -20.16 18.09
C ASP A 452 -4.50 -20.92 18.84
N GLU A 453 -5.28 -21.75 18.14
CA GLU A 453 -6.43 -22.50 18.67
C GLU A 453 -7.54 -21.63 19.28
N GLU A 454 -7.49 -20.31 19.07
CA GLU A 454 -8.44 -19.34 19.65
C GLU A 454 -9.10 -18.50 18.56
N SER A 455 -8.35 -18.07 17.55
CA SER A 455 -8.86 -17.20 16.50
C SER A 455 -9.71 -17.97 15.50
N VAL A 456 -11.02 -17.73 15.53
CA VAL A 456 -11.98 -18.26 14.55
C VAL A 456 -11.73 -17.64 13.18
N THR A 457 -11.60 -18.49 12.17
CA THR A 457 -11.44 -18.10 10.77
C THR A 457 -12.26 -19.04 9.88
N SER A 458 -12.46 -18.64 8.63
CA SER A 458 -13.11 -19.51 7.65
C SER A 458 -12.08 -20.22 6.76
N ARG A 459 -12.40 -21.44 6.37
CA ARG A 459 -11.72 -22.17 5.30
C ARG A 459 -12.71 -22.49 4.19
N SER A 460 -12.17 -22.87 3.05
CA SER A 460 -12.96 -23.36 1.94
C SER A 460 -13.29 -24.84 2.11
N ALA A 461 -14.50 -25.21 1.73
CA ALA A 461 -14.96 -26.58 1.66
C ALA A 461 -15.22 -26.96 0.20
N ARG A 462 -14.95 -28.21 -0.18
CA ARG A 462 -15.20 -28.66 -1.57
C ARG A 462 -16.68 -28.90 -1.74
N TRP A 463 -17.22 -28.54 -2.90
CA TRP A 463 -18.59 -28.88 -3.26
C TRP A 463 -18.84 -30.40 -3.26
N ALA A 464 -17.81 -31.18 -3.60
CA ALA A 464 -17.86 -32.65 -3.58
C ALA A 464 -17.99 -33.25 -2.17
N ASP A 465 -17.66 -32.50 -1.12
CA ASP A 465 -17.77 -32.97 0.28
C ASP A 465 -19.22 -32.87 0.81
N LEU A 466 -20.12 -32.20 0.08
CA LEU A 466 -21.55 -32.12 0.37
C LEU A 466 -22.23 -33.43 -0.07
N SER A 467 -22.68 -34.19 0.92
CA SER A 467 -23.18 -35.56 0.74
C SER A 467 -24.69 -35.63 0.54
N HIS A 468 -25.44 -34.65 1.05
CA HIS A 468 -26.90 -34.62 1.00
C HIS A 468 -27.43 -33.44 0.17
N GLU A 469 -28.56 -33.64 -0.51
CA GLU A 469 -29.22 -32.58 -1.29
C GLU A 469 -29.64 -31.38 -0.42
N ASP A 470 -29.99 -31.61 0.85
CA ASP A 470 -30.30 -30.53 1.79
C ASP A 470 -29.07 -29.65 2.12
N GLU A 471 -27.87 -30.23 2.20
CA GLU A 471 -26.62 -29.48 2.41
C GLU A 471 -26.31 -28.60 1.19
N LYS A 472 -26.47 -29.16 -0.02
CA LYS A 472 -26.28 -28.43 -1.29
C LYS A 472 -27.28 -27.29 -1.42
N ALA A 473 -28.56 -27.54 -1.11
CA ALA A 473 -29.59 -26.51 -1.17
C ALA A 473 -29.36 -25.38 -0.16
N LEU A 474 -28.90 -25.69 1.06
CA LEU A 474 -28.52 -24.67 2.05
C LEU A 474 -27.32 -23.85 1.57
N VAL A 475 -26.24 -24.50 1.09
CA VAL A 475 -25.06 -23.79 0.57
C VAL A 475 -25.43 -22.92 -0.63
N GLN A 476 -26.23 -23.44 -1.56
CA GLN A 476 -26.70 -22.70 -2.72
C GLN A 476 -27.51 -21.47 -2.29
N ALA A 477 -28.48 -21.62 -1.39
CA ALA A 477 -29.25 -20.47 -0.88
C ALA A 477 -28.36 -19.42 -0.20
N MET A 478 -27.33 -19.83 0.54
CA MET A 478 -26.37 -18.90 1.14
C MET A 478 -25.49 -18.20 0.09
N VAL A 479 -25.12 -18.89 -0.99
CA VAL A 479 -24.40 -18.29 -2.14
C VAL A 479 -25.30 -17.32 -2.90
N ASP A 480 -26.56 -17.67 -3.15
CA ASP A 480 -27.53 -16.83 -3.85
C ASP A 480 -27.82 -15.54 -3.08
N LYS A 481 -27.89 -15.64 -1.75
CA LYS A 481 -27.99 -14.50 -0.84
C LYS A 481 -26.65 -13.80 -0.59
N ARG A 482 -25.57 -14.23 -1.25
CA ARG A 482 -24.21 -13.65 -1.15
C ARG A 482 -23.61 -13.68 0.26
N LEU A 483 -24.08 -14.60 1.09
CA LEU A 483 -23.54 -14.88 2.43
C LEU A 483 -22.38 -15.87 2.35
N PHE A 484 -22.40 -16.78 1.38
CA PHE A 484 -21.28 -17.63 0.99
C PHE A 484 -20.74 -17.23 -0.39
N VAL A 485 -19.51 -17.65 -0.68
CA VAL A 485 -18.82 -17.39 -1.94
C VAL A 485 -18.32 -18.71 -2.53
N SER A 486 -18.71 -18.99 -3.76
CA SER A 486 -18.12 -20.06 -4.57
C SER A 486 -16.81 -19.60 -5.21
N HIS A 487 -15.78 -20.45 -5.20
CA HIS A 487 -14.46 -20.18 -5.79
C HIS A 487 -13.73 -21.48 -6.13
N LEU A 488 -12.59 -21.38 -6.84
CA LEU A 488 -11.71 -22.51 -7.08
C LEU A 488 -10.58 -22.56 -6.06
N GLN A 489 -10.33 -23.73 -5.52
CA GLN A 489 -9.12 -24.00 -4.75
C GLN A 489 -8.42 -25.22 -5.34
N HIS A 490 -7.18 -25.06 -5.82
CA HIS A 490 -6.41 -26.13 -6.49
C HIS A 490 -7.12 -26.77 -7.71
N GLY A 491 -8.01 -26.05 -8.38
CA GLY A 491 -8.74 -26.55 -9.56
C GLY A 491 -10.04 -27.30 -9.26
N GLU A 492 -10.42 -27.41 -7.98
CA GLU A 492 -11.71 -27.99 -7.56
C GLU A 492 -12.69 -26.91 -7.09
N ALA A 493 -13.99 -27.08 -7.40
CA ALA A 493 -15.04 -26.16 -6.97
C ALA A 493 -15.24 -26.25 -5.45
N SER A 494 -15.11 -25.09 -4.83
CA SER A 494 -15.17 -24.93 -3.39
C SER A 494 -16.08 -23.77 -3.03
N PHE A 495 -16.58 -23.77 -1.80
CA PHE A 495 -17.33 -22.66 -1.24
C PHE A 495 -16.71 -22.25 0.09
N SER A 496 -16.78 -20.96 0.41
CA SER A 496 -16.35 -20.38 1.66
C SER A 496 -17.38 -19.36 2.14
N ILE A 497 -17.17 -18.84 3.33
CA ILE A 497 -17.97 -17.75 3.85
C ILE A 497 -17.59 -16.46 3.10
N ALA A 498 -18.58 -15.65 2.73
CA ALA A 498 -18.33 -14.40 1.99
C ALA A 498 -17.55 -13.39 2.83
N HIS A 499 -17.82 -13.35 4.13
CA HIS A 499 -17.14 -12.48 5.08
C HIS A 499 -17.08 -13.12 6.48
N GLU A 500 -15.93 -13.09 7.13
CA GLU A 500 -15.75 -13.65 8.50
C GLU A 500 -16.62 -12.97 9.58
N ALA A 501 -17.26 -11.83 9.27
CA ALA A 501 -18.25 -11.22 10.15
C ALA A 501 -19.46 -12.14 10.40
N LEU A 502 -19.80 -13.02 9.44
CA LEU A 502 -20.81 -14.06 9.63
C LEU A 502 -20.49 -14.96 10.83
N LEU A 503 -19.23 -15.31 11.04
CA LEU A 503 -18.82 -16.18 12.15
C LEU A 503 -18.94 -15.53 13.52
N ARG A 504 -18.97 -14.20 13.57
CA ARG A 504 -19.00 -13.42 14.83
C ARG A 504 -20.37 -12.84 15.13
N ARG A 505 -21.17 -12.54 14.09
CA ARG A 505 -22.42 -11.78 14.19
C ARG A 505 -23.67 -12.60 13.85
N TRP A 506 -23.54 -13.80 13.29
CA TRP A 506 -24.67 -14.69 13.05
C TRP A 506 -24.90 -15.58 14.28
N PRO A 507 -26.00 -15.40 15.05
CA PRO A 507 -26.19 -16.10 16.32
C PRO A 507 -26.04 -17.62 16.22
N ARG A 508 -26.63 -18.25 15.19
CA ARG A 508 -26.50 -19.70 14.98
C ARG A 508 -25.06 -20.15 14.74
N ALA A 509 -24.26 -19.36 14.02
CA ALA A 509 -22.85 -19.68 13.81
C ALA A 509 -22.05 -19.49 15.11
N THR A 510 -22.25 -18.38 15.82
CA THR A 510 -21.58 -18.11 17.11
C THR A 510 -21.92 -19.17 18.16
N ASP A 511 -23.19 -19.55 18.29
CA ASP A 511 -23.65 -20.58 19.22
C ASP A 511 -23.05 -21.95 18.85
N TRP A 512 -23.02 -22.27 17.55
CA TRP A 512 -22.40 -23.51 17.07
C TRP A 512 -20.89 -23.54 17.35
N ILE A 513 -20.18 -22.44 17.11
CA ILE A 513 -18.74 -22.31 17.40
C ILE A 513 -18.48 -22.53 18.89
N ASN A 514 -19.21 -21.83 19.75
CA ASN A 514 -19.06 -21.94 21.21
C ASN A 514 -19.33 -23.38 21.70
N ALA A 515 -20.32 -24.06 21.12
CA ALA A 515 -20.63 -25.45 21.46
C ALA A 515 -19.58 -26.47 20.97
N HIS A 516 -18.78 -26.14 19.95
CA HIS A 516 -17.83 -27.06 19.31
C HIS A 516 -16.37 -26.58 19.37
N GLN A 517 -16.06 -25.58 20.21
CA GLN A 517 -14.75 -24.96 20.28
C GLN A 517 -13.62 -25.99 20.55
N ASP A 518 -13.83 -26.92 21.47
CA ASP A 518 -12.86 -27.97 21.78
C ASP A 518 -12.59 -28.89 20.58
N SER A 519 -13.63 -29.25 19.82
CA SER A 519 -13.48 -30.10 18.64
C SER A 519 -12.80 -29.35 17.48
N LEU A 520 -13.08 -28.06 17.33
CA LEU A 520 -12.44 -27.19 16.34
C LEU A 520 -10.94 -26.99 16.68
N ALA A 521 -10.60 -26.80 17.94
CA ALA A 521 -9.20 -26.69 18.41
C ALA A 521 -8.44 -28.01 18.19
N GLN A 522 -9.04 -29.14 18.56
CA GLN A 522 -8.46 -30.47 18.29
C GLN A 522 -8.25 -30.70 16.78
N LYS A 523 -9.20 -30.26 15.94
CA LYS A 523 -9.11 -30.38 14.48
C LYS A 523 -8.01 -29.50 13.90
N ALA A 524 -7.91 -28.24 14.31
CA ALA A 524 -6.85 -27.33 13.87
C ALA A 524 -5.46 -27.87 14.26
N ARG A 525 -5.30 -28.30 15.53
CA ARG A 525 -4.07 -28.92 16.02
C ARG A 525 -3.68 -30.15 15.21
N LEU A 526 -4.62 -31.06 14.95
CA LEU A 526 -4.39 -32.26 14.16
C LEU A 526 -3.97 -31.93 12.73
N TYR A 527 -4.62 -30.94 12.10
CA TYR A 527 -4.28 -30.47 10.76
C TYR A 527 -2.83 -29.99 10.69
N TYR A 528 -2.42 -29.02 11.53
CA TYR A 528 -1.05 -28.48 11.51
C TYR A 528 0.01 -29.54 11.85
N GLN A 529 -0.27 -30.43 12.81
CA GLN A 529 0.64 -31.54 13.13
C GLN A 529 0.78 -32.53 11.97
N SER A 530 -0.30 -32.82 11.25
CA SER A 530 -0.27 -33.68 10.07
C SER A 530 0.54 -33.05 8.92
N GLN A 531 0.38 -31.74 8.67
CA GLN A 531 1.13 -31.01 7.64
C GLN A 531 2.63 -30.98 7.96
N ARG A 532 2.99 -30.75 9.22
CA ARG A 532 4.39 -30.81 9.66
C ARG A 532 4.99 -32.20 9.48
N TRP A 533 4.24 -33.26 9.81
CA TRP A 533 4.68 -34.63 9.59
C TRP A 533 4.90 -34.94 8.10
N LEU A 534 4.04 -34.44 7.21
CA LEU A 534 4.22 -34.58 5.76
C LEU A 534 5.46 -33.84 5.24
N HIS A 535 5.63 -32.57 5.64
CA HIS A 535 6.76 -31.73 5.21
C HIS A 535 8.12 -32.34 5.61
N GLU A 536 8.17 -32.98 6.78
CA GLU A 536 9.34 -33.64 7.34
C GLU A 536 9.49 -35.10 6.85
N GLY A 537 8.96 -35.41 5.67
CA GLY A 537 9.13 -36.71 5.01
C GLY A 537 8.50 -37.88 5.78
N LYS A 538 7.41 -37.65 6.51
CA LYS A 538 6.71 -38.63 7.35
C LYS A 538 7.59 -39.22 8.48
N ALA A 539 8.57 -38.46 8.97
CA ALA A 539 9.46 -38.89 10.03
C ALA A 539 8.72 -39.25 11.33
N SER A 540 9.09 -40.39 11.94
CA SER A 540 8.39 -40.93 13.11
C SER A 540 8.46 -40.06 14.38
N ALA A 541 9.35 -39.07 14.42
CA ALA A 541 9.51 -38.12 15.53
C ALA A 541 8.33 -37.14 15.65
N TYR A 542 7.60 -36.90 14.56
CA TYR A 542 6.48 -35.96 14.50
C TYR A 542 5.10 -36.63 14.69
N LEU A 543 5.06 -37.94 14.96
CA LEU A 543 3.82 -38.67 15.25
C LEU A 543 3.25 -38.30 16.63
N LEU A 544 1.92 -38.36 16.78
CA LEU A 544 1.24 -38.07 18.04
C LEU A 544 1.77 -38.95 19.17
N ALA A 545 2.05 -38.31 20.31
CA ALA A 545 2.43 -39.00 21.53
C ALA A 545 1.26 -39.83 22.09
N LEU A 546 1.60 -40.90 22.82
CA LEU A 546 0.63 -41.71 23.55
C LEU A 546 -0.05 -40.86 24.65
N GLY A 547 -1.36 -41.02 24.82
CA GLY A 547 -2.17 -40.30 25.82
C GLY A 547 -3.10 -39.29 25.16
N LYS A 548 -3.36 -38.18 25.87
CA LYS A 548 -4.37 -37.17 25.51
C LYS A 548 -4.36 -36.75 24.02
N PRO A 549 -3.22 -36.44 23.37
CA PRO A 549 -3.21 -36.03 21.96
C PRO A 549 -3.73 -37.11 20.98
N LEU A 550 -3.40 -38.38 21.23
CA LEU A 550 -3.85 -39.50 20.39
C LEU A 550 -5.31 -39.87 20.68
N ASP A 551 -5.75 -39.73 21.93
CA ASP A 551 -7.13 -39.96 22.33
C ASP A 551 -8.09 -38.89 21.77
N GLU A 552 -7.70 -37.62 21.81
CA GLU A 552 -8.41 -36.51 21.18
C GLU A 552 -8.54 -36.72 19.67
N ALA A 553 -7.45 -37.08 18.98
CA ALA A 553 -7.50 -37.39 17.55
C ALA A 553 -8.42 -38.58 17.23
N ARG A 554 -8.54 -39.56 18.13
CA ARG A 554 -9.46 -40.70 17.99
C ARG A 554 -10.92 -40.29 18.21
N GLN A 555 -11.19 -39.46 19.21
CA GLN A 555 -12.53 -38.94 19.48
C GLN A 555 -13.02 -38.08 18.32
N LEU A 556 -12.15 -37.22 17.79
CA LEU A 556 -12.44 -36.40 16.62
C LEU A 556 -12.73 -37.26 15.38
N ALA A 557 -11.98 -38.35 15.16
CA ALA A 557 -12.23 -39.28 14.06
C ALA A 557 -13.57 -40.04 14.19
N ALA A 558 -14.13 -40.16 15.40
CA ALA A 558 -15.42 -40.79 15.66
C ALA A 558 -16.59 -39.79 15.63
N ASN A 559 -16.32 -38.48 15.54
CA ASN A 559 -17.34 -37.45 15.53
C ASN A 559 -17.91 -37.29 14.10
N PRO A 560 -19.21 -37.54 13.87
CA PRO A 560 -19.80 -37.49 12.53
C PRO A 560 -19.81 -36.10 11.91
N LEU A 561 -19.68 -35.03 12.70
CA LEU A 561 -19.58 -33.67 12.19
C LEU A 561 -18.22 -33.37 11.57
N PHE A 562 -17.13 -34.00 12.02
CA PHE A 562 -15.77 -33.69 11.57
C PHE A 562 -15.19 -34.82 10.72
N THR A 563 -14.97 -34.53 9.43
CA THR A 563 -14.30 -35.46 8.51
C THR A 563 -12.80 -35.23 8.54
N LEU A 564 -12.02 -36.32 8.70
CA LEU A 564 -10.56 -36.30 8.56
C LEU A 564 -10.18 -36.45 7.09
N SER A 565 -9.20 -35.67 6.63
CA SER A 565 -8.58 -35.87 5.32
C SER A 565 -7.79 -37.19 5.31
N ASP A 566 -7.46 -37.69 4.12
CA ASP A 566 -6.64 -38.91 3.99
C ASP A 566 -5.30 -38.78 4.70
N ASP A 567 -4.68 -37.60 4.66
CA ASP A 567 -3.41 -37.32 5.31
C ASP A 567 -3.54 -37.30 6.84
N GLU A 568 -4.58 -36.68 7.38
CA GLU A 568 -4.86 -36.68 8.82
C GLU A 568 -5.18 -38.10 9.30
N ALA A 569 -5.99 -38.86 8.55
CA ALA A 569 -6.30 -40.25 8.87
C ALA A 569 -5.05 -41.15 8.79
N ASN A 570 -4.18 -40.93 7.81
CA ASN A 570 -2.88 -41.61 7.69
C ASN A 570 -1.98 -41.28 8.89
N PHE A 571 -1.93 -40.02 9.30
CA PHE A 571 -1.16 -39.55 10.44
C PHE A 571 -1.63 -40.19 11.75
N VAL A 572 -2.95 -40.23 11.99
CA VAL A 572 -3.53 -40.90 13.17
C VAL A 572 -3.24 -42.41 13.14
N ARG A 573 -3.36 -43.07 11.99
CA ARG A 573 -3.02 -44.50 11.85
C ARG A 573 -1.55 -44.78 12.11
N ALA A 574 -0.64 -43.98 11.55
CA ALA A 574 0.80 -44.10 11.75
C ALA A 574 1.18 -43.90 13.24
N SER A 575 0.57 -42.89 13.87
CA SER A 575 0.74 -42.59 15.30
C SER A 575 0.26 -43.75 16.18
N ARG A 576 -0.92 -44.31 15.87
CA ARG A 576 -1.46 -45.49 16.57
C ARG A 576 -0.56 -46.72 16.43
N ARG A 577 -0.06 -47.00 15.21
CA ARG A 577 0.85 -48.14 14.96
C ARG A 577 2.14 -48.00 15.78
N ARG A 578 2.71 -46.80 15.82
CA ARG A 578 3.90 -46.48 16.63
C ARG A 578 3.62 -46.61 18.13
N ALA A 579 2.48 -46.14 18.60
CA ALA A 579 2.04 -46.27 19.99
C ALA A 579 1.89 -47.75 20.39
N SER A 580 1.22 -48.57 19.57
CA SER A 580 1.10 -50.01 19.83
C SER A 580 2.45 -50.73 19.82
N TRP A 581 3.36 -50.36 18.90
CA TRP A 581 4.70 -50.93 18.83
C TRP A 581 5.55 -50.56 20.05
N ARG A 582 5.47 -49.32 20.54
CA ARG A 582 6.13 -48.90 21.79
C ARG A 582 5.56 -49.60 23.02
N HIS A 583 4.26 -49.90 23.08
CA HIS A 583 3.68 -50.72 24.15
C HIS A 583 4.23 -52.15 24.13
N THR A 584 4.31 -52.79 22.96
CA THR A 584 4.91 -54.13 22.83
C THR A 584 6.41 -54.12 23.12
N LEU A 585 7.14 -53.08 22.70
CA LEU A 585 8.56 -52.93 22.99
C LEU A 585 8.79 -52.70 24.49
N ARG A 586 7.98 -51.86 25.14
CA ARG A 586 8.03 -51.58 26.58
C ARG A 586 7.76 -52.84 27.40
N ASN A 587 6.76 -53.64 27.03
CA ASN A 587 6.47 -54.90 27.71
C ASN A 587 7.59 -55.94 27.48
N GLY A 588 8.17 -55.98 26.27
CA GLY A 588 9.37 -56.79 25.97
C GLY A 588 10.61 -56.34 26.74
N THR A 589 10.83 -55.03 26.87
CA THR A 589 11.95 -54.48 27.67
C THR A 589 11.74 -54.67 29.16
N VAL A 590 10.50 -54.68 29.68
CA VAL A 590 10.24 -55.00 31.10
C VAL A 590 10.56 -56.48 31.39
N MET A 591 10.20 -57.39 30.49
CA MET A 591 10.55 -58.81 30.61
C MET A 591 12.06 -59.05 30.51
N LEU A 592 12.73 -58.34 29.59
CA LEU A 592 14.19 -58.31 29.47
C LEU A 592 14.86 -57.66 30.69
N LEU A 593 14.28 -56.60 31.26
CA LEU A 593 14.75 -55.92 32.47
C LEU A 593 14.64 -56.83 33.68
N CYS A 594 13.60 -57.65 33.82
CA CYS A 594 13.51 -58.67 34.88
C CYS A 594 14.64 -59.72 34.76
N LEU A 595 14.97 -60.13 33.53
CA LEU A 595 16.08 -61.05 33.26
C LEU A 595 17.44 -60.37 33.52
N LEU A 596 17.57 -59.10 33.14
CA LEU A 596 18.77 -58.29 33.33
C LEU A 596 18.96 -57.87 34.78
N THR A 597 17.90 -57.69 35.57
CA THR A 597 18.00 -57.41 37.02
C THR A 597 18.57 -58.58 37.79
N LEU A 598 18.29 -59.82 37.35
CA LEU A 598 18.89 -61.03 37.90
C LEU A 598 20.41 -61.07 37.64
N THR A 599 20.84 -60.57 36.47
CA THR A 599 22.27 -60.38 36.13
C THR A 599 22.86 -59.08 36.70
N ALA A 600 22.04 -58.09 37.08
CA ALA A 600 22.51 -56.81 37.59
C ALA A 600 22.88 -56.90 39.08
N VAL A 601 22.25 -57.79 39.85
CA VAL A 601 22.64 -58.06 41.25
C VAL A 601 24.09 -58.56 41.34
N THR A 602 24.63 -59.20 40.30
CA THR A 602 26.04 -59.63 40.26
C THR A 602 27.00 -58.56 39.71
N LEU A 603 26.50 -57.57 38.96
CA LEU A 603 27.28 -56.47 38.35
C LEU A 603 27.24 -55.15 39.14
N SER A 604 26.33 -55.03 40.12
CA SER A 604 26.16 -53.86 41.01
C SER A 604 27.30 -53.63 42.01
N VAL A 605 28.45 -54.29 41.82
CA VAL A 605 29.70 -53.99 42.52
C VAL A 605 30.58 -53.02 41.70
N LYS A 606 30.22 -52.65 40.45
CA LYS A 606 31.00 -51.70 39.65
C LYS A 606 30.19 -50.58 38.99
N SER A 607 30.40 -49.37 39.52
CA SER A 607 30.82 -48.17 38.76
C SER A 607 29.82 -47.04 38.56
N ASN A 608 30.04 -46.00 39.37
CA ASN A 608 29.75 -44.56 39.28
C ASN A 608 30.03 -43.84 37.93
N GLN A 609 29.79 -44.46 36.77
CA GLN A 609 30.10 -43.85 35.46
C GLN A 609 28.87 -43.36 34.66
N ALA A 610 27.65 -43.59 35.14
CA ALA A 610 26.43 -43.15 34.46
C ALA A 610 26.14 -41.64 34.65
N GLU A 611 26.63 -41.02 35.72
CA GLU A 611 26.32 -39.63 36.08
C GLU A 611 27.12 -38.60 35.26
N LYS A 612 28.29 -38.98 34.73
CA LYS A 612 29.14 -38.10 33.90
C LYS A 612 28.69 -37.94 32.45
N ARG A 613 27.98 -38.93 31.87
CA ARG A 613 27.56 -38.89 30.46
C ARG A 613 26.30 -38.05 30.21
N ALA A 614 25.43 -37.90 31.22
CA ALA A 614 24.20 -37.10 31.11
C ALA A 614 24.48 -35.59 31.23
N THR A 615 25.50 -35.21 32.00
CA THR A 615 25.96 -33.81 32.13
C THR A 615 26.68 -33.32 30.88
N GLU A 616 27.50 -34.17 30.24
CA GLU A 616 28.21 -33.83 29.00
C GLU A 616 27.27 -33.56 27.80
N GLN A 617 26.16 -34.31 27.67
CA GLN A 617 25.19 -34.09 26.58
C GLN A 617 24.36 -32.81 26.76
N ARG A 618 24.08 -32.40 28.00
CA ARG A 618 23.35 -31.15 28.31
C ARG A 618 24.23 -29.91 28.08
N LEU A 619 25.48 -29.95 28.55
CA LEU A 619 26.48 -28.89 28.30
C LEU A 619 26.79 -28.71 26.81
N ALA A 620 26.78 -29.78 26.02
CA ALA A 620 26.97 -29.69 24.56
C ALA A 620 25.81 -28.97 23.84
N ALA A 621 24.57 -29.15 24.29
CA ALA A 621 23.40 -28.46 23.75
C ALA A 621 23.37 -26.97 24.16
N GLU A 622 23.67 -26.66 25.42
CA GLU A 622 23.77 -25.28 25.94
C GLU A 622 24.91 -24.50 25.25
N ASN A 623 26.09 -25.11 25.04
CA ASN A 623 27.19 -24.48 24.32
C ASN A 623 26.88 -24.23 22.82
N LEU A 624 26.17 -25.16 22.17
CA LEU A 624 25.76 -24.99 20.77
C LEU A 624 24.72 -23.86 20.63
N LEU A 625 23.77 -23.76 21.58
CA LEU A 625 22.80 -22.66 21.65
C LEU A 625 23.50 -21.31 21.91
N GLY A 626 24.43 -21.25 22.86
CA GLY A 626 25.24 -20.05 23.11
C GLY A 626 26.05 -19.60 21.89
N TYR A 627 26.63 -20.55 21.13
CA TYR A 627 27.32 -20.24 19.87
C TYR A 627 26.38 -19.67 18.80
N MET A 628 25.18 -20.26 18.65
CA MET A 628 24.20 -19.83 17.64
C MET A 628 23.54 -18.48 17.95
N VAL A 629 23.42 -18.10 19.22
CA VAL A 629 22.78 -16.84 19.64
C VAL A 629 23.80 -15.71 19.81
N GLY A 630 25.01 -16.01 20.30
CA GLY A 630 26.08 -15.01 20.46
C GLY A 630 26.92 -14.84 19.20
N GLN A 631 27.87 -15.76 18.98
CA GLN A 631 28.90 -15.63 17.93
C GLN A 631 28.34 -15.67 16.50
N PHE A 632 27.26 -16.42 16.27
CA PHE A 632 26.62 -16.45 14.95
C PHE A 632 25.80 -15.19 14.70
N ALA A 633 25.16 -14.61 15.72
CA ALA A 633 24.52 -13.30 15.60
C ALA A 633 25.52 -12.22 15.25
N ASP A 634 26.68 -12.17 15.92
CA ASP A 634 27.78 -11.24 15.59
C ASP A 634 28.16 -11.25 14.11
N LYS A 635 28.26 -12.45 13.52
CA LYS A 635 28.56 -12.61 12.08
C LYS A 635 27.44 -12.10 11.19
N LEU A 636 26.19 -12.37 11.56
CA LEU A 636 25.02 -11.89 10.82
C LEU A 636 24.84 -10.36 10.91
N ARG A 637 25.21 -9.74 12.04
CA ARG A 637 25.30 -8.26 12.17
C ARG A 637 26.29 -7.70 11.16
N GLY A 638 27.44 -8.36 11.00
CA GLY A 638 28.51 -7.93 10.10
C GLY A 638 28.12 -7.89 8.61
N ILE A 639 27.12 -8.67 8.20
CA ILE A 639 26.64 -8.75 6.81
C ILE A 639 25.23 -8.17 6.61
N GLY A 640 24.62 -7.58 7.65
CA GLY A 640 23.31 -6.91 7.57
C GLY A 640 22.11 -7.85 7.42
N ARG A 641 22.26 -9.15 7.69
CA ARG A 641 21.21 -10.17 7.51
C ARG A 641 20.56 -10.59 8.82
N MET A 642 19.99 -9.61 9.52
CA MET A 642 19.32 -9.82 10.82
C MET A 642 18.00 -10.59 10.68
N ASP A 643 17.40 -10.60 9.48
CA ASP A 643 16.24 -11.41 9.12
C ASP A 643 16.46 -12.91 9.38
N LEU A 644 17.71 -13.38 9.27
CA LEU A 644 18.09 -14.79 9.44
C LEU A 644 18.17 -15.24 10.91
N LEU A 645 18.13 -14.31 11.89
CA LEU A 645 18.24 -14.63 13.31
C LEU A 645 16.91 -15.04 13.96
N ASP A 646 15.79 -14.66 13.36
CA ASP A 646 14.45 -14.79 13.96
C ASP A 646 14.07 -16.25 14.30
N GLY A 647 14.33 -17.18 13.37
CA GLY A 647 14.02 -18.60 13.57
C GLY A 647 14.93 -19.30 14.60
N ILE A 648 16.15 -18.78 14.81
CA ILE A 648 17.11 -19.34 15.77
C ILE A 648 16.78 -18.81 17.18
N SER A 649 16.54 -17.51 17.31
CA SER A 649 16.22 -16.86 18.59
C SER A 649 14.89 -17.33 19.18
N SER A 650 13.87 -17.58 18.35
CA SER A 650 12.58 -18.13 18.80
C SER A 650 12.72 -19.56 19.35
N LYS A 651 13.44 -20.45 18.65
CA LYS A 651 13.70 -21.82 19.13
C LYS A 651 14.55 -21.85 20.41
N ALA A 652 15.50 -20.92 20.54
CA ALA A 652 16.30 -20.77 21.75
C ALA A 652 15.44 -20.34 22.95
N LEU A 653 14.48 -19.43 22.74
CA LEU A 653 13.56 -19.01 23.80
C LEU A 653 12.64 -20.15 24.26
N ASP A 654 12.15 -20.98 23.35
CA ASP A 654 11.32 -22.15 23.69
C ASP A 654 12.09 -23.17 24.54
N TYR A 655 13.38 -23.38 24.25
CA TYR A 655 14.26 -24.19 25.09
C TYR A 655 14.32 -23.63 26.53
N PHE A 656 14.62 -22.34 26.70
CA PHE A 656 14.71 -21.73 28.03
C PHE A 656 13.37 -21.71 28.80
N LYS A 657 12.23 -21.55 28.10
CA LYS A 657 10.88 -21.68 28.68
C LYS A 657 10.58 -23.10 29.15
N SER A 658 11.04 -24.11 28.42
CA SER A 658 10.82 -25.51 28.79
C SER A 658 11.64 -25.95 30.03
N VAL A 659 12.80 -25.31 30.25
CA VAL A 659 13.71 -25.62 31.38
C VAL A 659 13.32 -24.86 32.65
N SER A 660 12.72 -23.67 32.53
CA SER A 660 12.33 -22.84 33.68
C SER A 660 11.08 -23.32 34.43
N GLY A 661 10.33 -24.29 33.89
CA GLY A 661 9.17 -24.90 34.55
C GLY A 661 9.49 -25.99 35.58
N SER A 662 10.74 -26.41 35.71
CA SER A 662 11.19 -27.47 36.63
C SER A 662 12.43 -27.01 37.40
N ASP A 663 12.24 -26.60 38.66
CA ASP A 663 13.24 -26.17 39.65
C ASP A 663 14.13 -24.96 39.24
N GLU A 664 13.76 -23.77 39.74
CA GLU A 664 14.49 -22.50 39.57
C GLU A 664 15.96 -22.54 40.07
N ASP A 665 16.35 -23.54 40.87
CA ASP A 665 17.69 -23.69 41.45
C ASP A 665 18.71 -24.42 40.54
N HIS A 666 18.36 -24.80 39.31
CA HIS A 666 19.20 -25.66 38.45
C HIS A 666 19.74 -25.02 37.16
N ILE A 667 19.47 -23.73 36.88
CA ILE A 667 20.11 -23.02 35.76
C ILE A 667 21.28 -22.19 36.32
N GLY A 668 22.51 -22.66 36.07
CA GLY A 668 23.74 -21.96 36.45
C GLY A 668 23.93 -20.63 35.71
N PHE A 669 24.99 -19.89 36.06
CA PHE A 669 25.31 -18.58 35.48
C PHE A 669 25.25 -18.59 33.94
N ASP A 670 25.89 -19.57 33.29
CA ASP A 670 25.99 -19.64 31.83
C ASP A 670 24.63 -19.77 31.14
N GLY A 671 23.73 -20.59 31.69
CA GLY A 671 22.39 -20.78 31.13
C GLY A 671 21.52 -19.53 31.27
N ARG A 672 21.62 -18.82 32.40
CA ARG A 672 20.91 -17.54 32.59
C ARG A 672 21.50 -16.43 31.73
N PHE A 673 22.81 -16.43 31.56
CA PHE A 673 23.51 -15.47 30.69
C PHE A 673 23.09 -15.65 29.23
N GLN A 674 23.10 -16.89 28.72
CA GLN A 674 22.64 -17.23 27.37
C GLN A 674 21.16 -16.92 27.14
N HIS A 675 20.30 -17.10 28.16
CA HIS A 675 18.90 -16.68 28.10
C HIS A 675 18.79 -15.16 27.91
N GLY A 676 19.56 -14.38 28.67
CA GLY A 676 19.65 -12.93 28.50
C GLY A 676 20.12 -12.52 27.10
N GLN A 677 21.16 -13.14 26.57
CA GLN A 677 21.66 -12.90 25.20
C GLN A 677 20.63 -13.25 24.13
N THR A 678 19.82 -14.29 24.36
CA THR A 678 18.73 -14.66 23.45
C THR A 678 17.66 -13.58 23.40
N LEU A 679 17.23 -13.07 24.56
CA LEU A 679 16.27 -11.98 24.65
C LEU A 679 16.81 -10.69 24.02
N GLU A 680 18.11 -10.43 24.16
CA GLU A 680 18.79 -9.32 23.51
C GLU A 680 18.73 -9.45 21.97
N ALA A 681 19.10 -10.60 21.42
CA ALA A 681 19.04 -10.87 19.99
C ALA A 681 17.61 -10.75 19.42
N ILE A 682 16.58 -11.18 20.16
CA ILE A 682 15.17 -10.97 19.79
C ILE A 682 14.86 -9.47 19.71
N GLY A 683 15.32 -8.70 20.70
CA GLY A 683 15.16 -7.26 20.74
C GLY A 683 15.72 -6.55 19.51
N GLU A 684 16.94 -6.93 19.11
CA GLU A 684 17.60 -6.40 17.92
C GLU A 684 16.87 -6.74 16.62
N VAL A 685 16.44 -8.00 16.46
CA VAL A 685 15.71 -8.44 15.27
C VAL A 685 14.37 -7.70 15.18
N ALA A 686 13.64 -7.58 16.28
CA ALA A 686 12.39 -6.83 16.33
C ALA A 686 12.62 -5.34 15.96
N TYR A 687 13.69 -4.73 16.45
CA TYR A 687 14.05 -3.36 16.11
C TYR A 687 14.34 -3.22 14.61
N SER A 688 15.11 -4.12 14.01
CA SER A 688 15.44 -4.11 12.58
C SER A 688 14.20 -4.22 11.66
N ARG A 689 13.11 -4.79 12.16
CA ARG A 689 11.83 -4.94 11.44
C ARG A 689 10.84 -3.81 11.71
N GLY A 690 11.25 -2.76 12.43
CA GLY A 690 10.39 -1.64 12.81
C GLY A 690 9.36 -1.97 13.89
N LYS A 691 9.53 -3.08 14.63
CA LYS A 691 8.64 -3.48 15.74
C LYS A 691 9.15 -2.95 17.09
N THR A 692 9.08 -1.65 17.28
CA THR A 692 9.70 -0.94 18.41
C THR A 692 9.19 -1.42 19.78
N ASP A 693 7.91 -1.75 19.93
CA ASP A 693 7.37 -2.23 21.22
C ASP A 693 7.85 -3.64 21.57
N GLU A 694 7.91 -4.54 20.59
CA GLU A 694 8.45 -5.89 20.76
C GLU A 694 9.94 -5.83 21.12
N ALA A 695 10.70 -4.98 20.42
CA ALA A 695 12.11 -4.74 20.68
C ALA A 695 12.37 -4.27 22.11
N LYS A 696 11.61 -3.25 22.54
CA LYS A 696 11.70 -2.70 23.89
C LYS A 696 11.39 -3.72 24.96
N ASN A 697 10.31 -4.50 24.80
CA ASN A 697 9.93 -5.50 25.79
C ASN A 697 10.97 -6.61 25.92
N ALA A 698 11.52 -7.09 24.80
CA ALA A 698 12.57 -8.10 24.79
C ALA A 698 13.87 -7.59 25.46
N LEU A 699 14.30 -6.36 25.15
CA LEU A 699 15.50 -5.76 25.76
C LEU A 699 15.33 -5.49 27.26
N LEU A 700 14.14 -5.07 27.71
CA LEU A 700 13.85 -4.92 29.14
C LEU A 700 13.82 -6.28 29.87
N ALA A 701 13.32 -7.33 29.22
CA ALA A 701 13.37 -8.69 29.76
C ALA A 701 14.82 -9.20 29.84
N ALA A 702 15.63 -8.99 28.81
CA ALA A 702 17.06 -9.30 28.80
C ALA A 702 17.78 -8.60 29.96
N GLN A 703 17.52 -7.31 30.15
CA GLN A 703 18.10 -6.53 31.25
C GLN A 703 17.73 -7.09 32.62
N LYS A 704 16.47 -7.52 32.81
CA LYS A 704 16.00 -8.14 34.05
C LYS A 704 16.75 -9.44 34.37
N GLU A 705 17.12 -10.22 33.35
CA GLU A 705 17.92 -11.43 33.52
C GLU A 705 19.42 -11.16 33.73
N LEU A 706 20.00 -10.19 33.03
CA LEU A 706 21.45 -9.92 33.04
C LEU A 706 21.92 -9.15 34.29
N LEU A 707 21.11 -8.22 34.82
CA LEU A 707 21.51 -7.39 35.96
C LEU A 707 21.81 -8.19 37.25
N PRO A 708 21.03 -9.22 37.63
CA PRO A 708 21.38 -10.09 38.76
C PRO A 708 22.73 -10.81 38.58
N LEU A 709 23.07 -11.20 37.35
CA LEU A 709 24.32 -11.90 37.03
C LEU A 709 25.53 -10.97 37.23
N LEU A 710 25.37 -9.67 37.00
CA LEU A 710 26.44 -8.69 37.21
C LEU A 710 26.84 -8.60 38.68
N LYS A 711 25.90 -8.82 39.61
CA LYS A 711 26.21 -8.88 41.05
C LYS A 711 27.03 -10.11 41.41
N GLN A 712 26.88 -11.21 40.66
CA GLN A 712 27.60 -12.47 40.89
C GLN A 712 28.99 -12.44 40.27
N GLN A 713 29.11 -11.91 39.05
CA GLN A 713 30.38 -11.78 38.33
C GLN A 713 30.54 -10.36 37.76
N PRO A 714 30.90 -9.37 38.60
CA PRO A 714 31.02 -7.97 38.18
C PRO A 714 32.15 -7.71 37.16
N ASP A 715 33.13 -8.62 37.12
CA ASP A 715 34.32 -8.51 36.28
C ASP A 715 34.22 -9.35 34.99
N ASN A 716 33.07 -9.97 34.71
CA ASN A 716 32.88 -10.76 33.50
C ASN A 716 32.73 -9.85 32.27
N LEU A 717 33.74 -9.87 31.39
CA LEU A 717 33.81 -9.00 30.22
C LEU A 717 32.68 -9.25 29.20
N GLU A 718 32.29 -10.51 28.97
CA GLU A 718 31.19 -10.83 28.04
C GLU A 718 29.85 -10.35 28.59
N LEU A 719 29.62 -10.48 29.90
CA LEU A 719 28.42 -9.95 30.54
C LEU A 719 28.34 -8.43 30.48
N LEU A 720 29.44 -7.74 30.72
CA LEU A 720 29.52 -6.28 30.57
C LEU A 720 29.26 -5.86 29.11
N LYS A 721 29.76 -6.62 28.14
CA LYS A 721 29.51 -6.39 26.71
C LYS A 721 28.03 -6.49 26.38
N SER A 722 27.35 -7.57 26.80
CA SER A 722 25.91 -7.76 26.59
C SER A 722 25.05 -6.71 27.32
N LEU A 723 25.40 -6.33 28.55
CA LEU A 723 24.71 -5.22 29.24
C LEU A 723 24.93 -3.88 28.54
N GLY A 724 26.12 -3.68 27.95
CA GLY A 724 26.45 -2.53 27.13
C GLY A 724 25.60 -2.45 25.86
N ALA A 725 25.58 -3.52 25.07
CA ALA A 725 24.78 -3.61 23.85
C ALA A 725 23.27 -3.50 24.13
N ASN A 726 22.77 -4.11 25.21
CA ASN A 726 21.40 -3.91 25.69
C ASN A 726 21.08 -2.43 25.98
N ALA A 727 21.97 -1.74 26.70
CA ALA A 727 21.81 -0.32 26.99
C ALA A 727 21.91 0.55 25.71
N PHE A 728 22.81 0.21 24.79
CA PHE A 728 22.90 0.87 23.48
C PHE A 728 21.56 0.81 22.73
N TRP A 729 20.96 -0.37 22.57
CA TRP A 729 19.70 -0.49 21.82
C TRP A 729 18.53 0.21 22.50
N LEU A 730 18.45 0.16 23.83
CA LEU A 730 17.46 0.95 24.59
C LEU A 730 17.66 2.47 24.38
N GLY A 731 18.91 2.92 24.28
CA GLY A 731 19.25 4.30 23.94
C GLY A 731 18.92 4.66 22.50
N GLN A 732 19.24 3.79 21.55
CA GLN A 732 18.99 3.99 20.11
C GLN A 732 17.50 4.17 19.83
N MET A 733 16.63 3.35 20.42
CA MET A 733 15.18 3.51 20.26
C MET A 733 14.67 4.87 20.76
N ARG A 734 15.27 5.41 21.84
CA ARG A 734 14.95 6.75 22.34
C ARG A 734 15.52 7.83 21.42
N TYR A 735 16.70 7.60 20.88
CA TYR A 735 17.35 8.47 19.91
C TYR A 735 16.49 8.65 18.66
N ASP A 736 15.94 7.56 18.12
CA ASP A 736 15.07 7.59 16.94
C ASP A 736 13.74 8.31 17.19
N GLN A 737 13.28 8.34 18.45
CA GLN A 737 12.11 9.09 18.90
C GLN A 737 12.42 10.57 19.20
N ALA A 738 13.67 11.01 18.99
CA ALA A 738 14.16 12.32 19.39
C ALA A 738 14.04 12.62 20.91
N ASP A 739 13.94 11.58 21.75
CA ASP A 739 13.99 11.69 23.21
C ASP A 739 15.46 11.73 23.66
N TRP A 740 16.10 12.90 23.46
CA TRP A 740 17.53 13.08 23.73
C TRP A 740 17.89 12.78 25.19
N SER A 741 17.05 13.21 26.13
CA SER A 741 17.25 12.97 27.56
C SER A 741 17.17 11.48 27.93
N GLY A 742 16.20 10.77 27.36
CA GLY A 742 16.05 9.33 27.55
C GLY A 742 17.17 8.54 26.90
N ALA A 743 17.63 8.96 25.72
CA ALA A 743 18.74 8.35 25.02
C ALA A 743 20.07 8.56 25.77
N GLU A 744 20.33 9.78 26.26
CA GLU A 744 21.52 10.12 27.05
C GLU A 744 21.67 9.23 28.28
N LYS A 745 20.57 8.97 29.00
CA LYS A 745 20.56 8.07 30.16
C LYS A 745 21.10 6.68 29.82
N TRP A 746 20.60 6.09 28.74
CA TRP A 746 20.99 4.74 28.34
C TRP A 746 22.38 4.69 27.70
N PHE A 747 22.75 5.66 26.87
CA PHE A 747 24.10 5.76 26.33
C PHE A 747 25.16 6.03 27.41
N SER A 748 24.81 6.75 28.48
CA SER A 748 25.69 6.92 29.64
C SER A 748 25.90 5.60 30.38
N GLN A 749 24.86 4.76 30.44
CA GLN A 749 24.96 3.42 31.02
C GLN A 749 25.80 2.48 30.12
N TYR A 750 25.64 2.56 28.79
CA TYR A 750 26.52 1.88 27.85
C TYR A 750 27.98 2.29 27.99
N LEU A 751 28.25 3.60 28.13
CA LEU A 751 29.58 4.13 28.41
C LEU A 751 30.14 3.58 29.72
N THR A 752 29.33 3.50 30.77
CA THR A 752 29.74 2.95 32.07
C THR A 752 30.19 1.49 31.95
N TYR A 753 29.41 0.64 31.27
CA TYR A 753 29.78 -0.77 31.08
C TYR A 753 31.01 -0.94 30.19
N SER A 754 31.09 -0.17 29.10
CA SER A 754 32.23 -0.21 28.19
C SER A 754 33.52 0.30 28.84
N GLN A 755 33.42 1.32 29.69
CA GLN A 755 34.55 1.81 30.48
C GLN A 755 35.00 0.75 31.49
N ALA A 756 34.07 0.08 32.17
CA ALA A 756 34.41 -1.01 33.06
C ALA A 756 35.13 -2.17 32.34
N MET A 757 34.72 -2.52 31.12
CA MET A 757 35.44 -3.50 30.29
C MET A 757 36.86 -3.02 29.98
N TYR A 758 37.02 -1.77 29.54
CA TYR A 758 38.31 -1.20 29.21
C TYR A 758 39.25 -1.11 30.41
N ASP A 759 38.76 -0.67 31.58
CA ASP A 759 39.57 -0.56 32.80
C ASP A 759 40.11 -1.92 33.25
N LYS A 760 39.35 -3.00 33.00
CA LYS A 760 39.74 -4.38 33.32
C LYS A 760 40.73 -4.95 32.31
N ASN A 761 40.55 -4.65 31.02
CA ASN A 761 41.45 -5.11 29.98
C ASN A 761 41.71 -4.03 28.90
N PRO A 762 42.61 -3.06 29.16
CA PRO A 762 42.82 -1.93 28.25
C PRO A 762 43.44 -2.31 26.91
N ASN A 763 44.05 -3.49 26.81
CA ASN A 763 44.71 -3.98 25.61
C ASN A 763 43.78 -4.84 24.73
N ASP A 764 42.63 -5.26 25.25
CA ASP A 764 41.64 -6.03 24.52
C ASP A 764 40.99 -5.19 23.42
N SER A 765 40.88 -5.77 22.23
CA SER A 765 40.38 -5.03 21.07
C SER A 765 38.88 -4.78 21.17
N ASP A 766 38.12 -5.74 21.72
CA ASP A 766 36.68 -5.59 21.90
C ASP A 766 36.36 -4.50 22.92
N ALA A 767 37.03 -4.49 24.07
CA ALA A 767 36.87 -3.42 25.07
C ALA A 767 37.22 -2.02 24.51
N GLN A 768 38.29 -1.92 23.69
CA GLN A 768 38.65 -0.67 23.01
C GLN A 768 37.58 -0.21 22.01
N ILE A 769 37.02 -1.15 21.23
CA ILE A 769 35.98 -0.85 20.23
C ILE A 769 34.65 -0.47 20.88
N GLU A 770 34.16 -1.24 21.87
CA GLU A 770 32.91 -0.94 22.56
C GLU A 770 32.95 0.43 23.25
N LEU A 771 34.05 0.73 23.94
CA LEU A 771 34.26 2.05 24.54
C LEU A 771 34.26 3.16 23.48
N SER A 772 34.87 2.91 22.31
CA SER A 772 34.84 3.86 21.21
C SER A 772 33.41 4.13 20.71
N TYR A 773 32.56 3.10 20.57
CA TYR A 773 31.19 3.27 20.13
C TYR A 773 30.34 3.99 21.19
N ALA A 774 30.58 3.73 22.48
CA ALA A 774 29.92 4.46 23.56
C ALA A 774 30.24 5.97 23.52
N PHE A 775 31.51 6.35 23.35
CA PHE A 775 31.88 7.76 23.17
C PHE A 775 31.29 8.38 21.90
N SER A 776 31.22 7.63 20.79
CA SER A 776 30.52 8.11 19.58
C SER A 776 29.03 8.34 19.84
N SER A 777 28.39 7.48 20.63
CA SER A 777 26.96 7.57 20.96
C SER A 777 26.67 8.81 21.82
N ILE A 778 27.49 9.07 22.85
CA ILE A 778 27.40 10.30 23.64
C ILE A 778 27.67 11.54 22.79
N GLY A 779 28.72 11.52 21.96
CA GLY A 779 29.01 12.61 21.03
C GLY A 779 27.85 12.91 20.09
N SER A 780 27.10 11.88 19.67
CA SER A 780 25.91 12.05 18.83
C SER A 780 24.74 12.73 19.56
N ILE A 781 24.60 12.53 20.87
CA ILE A 781 23.61 13.24 21.71
C ILE A 781 24.02 14.70 21.85
N GLU A 782 25.28 14.95 22.16
CA GLU A 782 25.84 16.30 22.30
C GLU A 782 25.70 17.10 21.00
N MET A 783 25.79 16.45 19.83
CA MET A 783 25.46 17.06 18.55
C MET A 783 24.00 17.52 18.46
N LYS A 784 23.05 16.71 18.97
CA LYS A 784 21.61 17.02 18.93
C LYS A 784 21.20 18.05 19.98
N THR A 785 21.88 18.09 21.12
CA THR A 785 21.68 19.07 22.19
C THR A 785 22.53 20.32 22.03
N HIS A 786 23.27 20.45 20.91
CA HIS A 786 24.11 21.59 20.54
C HIS A 786 25.35 21.82 21.44
N ASN A 787 25.78 20.80 22.19
CA ASN A 787 27.00 20.78 23.01
C ASN A 787 28.23 20.40 22.17
N TYR A 788 28.52 21.18 21.11
CA TYR A 788 29.50 20.79 20.09
C TYR A 788 30.94 20.60 20.60
N LEU A 789 31.35 21.34 21.64
CA LEU A 789 32.71 21.22 22.19
C LEU A 789 32.94 19.87 22.88
N ASP A 790 31.94 19.40 23.63
CA ASP A 790 31.99 18.08 24.25
C ASP A 790 31.88 16.98 23.20
N ALA A 791 31.03 17.18 22.17
CA ALA A 791 30.94 16.26 21.04
C ALA A 791 32.30 16.07 20.34
N ILE A 792 33.03 17.16 20.09
CA ILE A 792 34.39 17.12 19.53
C ILE A 792 35.33 16.30 20.41
N LYS A 793 35.28 16.48 21.74
CA LYS A 793 36.12 15.72 22.67
C LYS A 793 35.80 14.23 22.60
N ASN A 794 34.53 13.87 22.67
CA ASN A 794 34.09 12.47 22.66
C ASN A 794 34.38 11.77 21.32
N PHE A 795 34.16 12.44 20.19
CA PHE A 795 34.54 11.88 18.89
C PHE A 795 36.05 11.69 18.75
N LYS A 796 36.88 12.61 19.25
CA LYS A 796 38.34 12.44 19.26
C LYS A 796 38.78 11.24 20.10
N ILE A 797 38.21 11.06 21.29
CA ILE A 797 38.50 9.88 22.13
C ILE A 797 38.13 8.60 21.39
N SER A 798 36.93 8.58 20.79
CA SER A 798 36.44 7.45 20.00
C SER A 798 37.37 7.11 18.83
N ILE A 799 37.82 8.10 18.07
CA ILE A 799 38.74 7.91 16.93
C ILE A 799 40.06 7.32 17.42
N SER A 800 40.66 7.88 18.48
CA SER A 800 41.92 7.37 19.03
C SER A 800 41.83 5.90 19.43
N LEU A 801 40.73 5.48 20.06
CA LEU A 801 40.50 4.08 20.43
C LEU A 801 40.38 3.17 19.20
N LYS A 802 39.61 3.58 18.18
CA LYS A 802 39.48 2.81 16.93
C LYS A 802 40.80 2.71 16.16
N GLU A 803 41.59 3.78 16.12
CA GLU A 803 42.91 3.79 15.47
C GLU A 803 43.90 2.85 16.16
N LEU A 804 43.89 2.77 17.50
CA LEU A 804 44.69 1.80 18.25
C LEU A 804 44.37 0.36 17.85
N VAL A 805 43.09 0.05 17.63
CA VAL A 805 42.65 -1.29 17.17
C VAL A 805 42.99 -1.51 15.70
N LEU A 806 42.86 -0.48 14.85
CA LEU A 806 43.17 -0.57 13.42
C LEU A 806 44.65 -0.90 13.16
N ILE A 807 45.56 -0.39 14.00
CA ILE A 807 46.98 -0.73 13.96
C ILE A 807 47.21 -2.23 14.20
N LYS A 808 46.44 -2.83 15.11
CA LYS A 808 46.52 -4.27 15.46
C LYS A 808 45.83 -5.16 14.41
N ASN A 809 44.68 -4.73 13.91
CA ASN A 809 43.84 -5.50 12.98
C ASN A 809 43.22 -4.59 11.93
N LYS A 810 43.79 -4.62 10.72
CA LYS A 810 43.26 -3.86 9.59
C LYS A 810 42.02 -4.55 9.03
N ASN A 811 40.87 -3.91 9.20
CA ASN A 811 39.59 -4.36 8.66
C ASN A 811 38.83 -3.16 8.06
N MET A 812 38.28 -3.36 6.86
CA MET A 812 37.47 -2.37 6.15
C MET A 812 36.27 -1.84 6.97
N LYS A 813 35.64 -2.69 7.80
CA LYS A 813 34.55 -2.25 8.69
C LYS A 813 35.04 -1.20 9.68
N LEU A 814 36.17 -1.45 10.33
CA LEU A 814 36.75 -0.53 11.31
C LEU A 814 37.21 0.77 10.67
N LEU A 815 37.80 0.71 9.47
CA LEU A 815 38.13 1.90 8.68
C LEU A 815 36.88 2.73 8.35
N SER A 816 35.78 2.07 7.95
CA SER A 816 34.50 2.71 7.67
C SER A 816 33.92 3.39 8.92
N ASP A 817 34.04 2.75 10.09
CA ASP A 817 33.58 3.31 11.37
C ASP A 817 34.41 4.52 11.82
N ILE A 818 35.74 4.50 11.60
CA ILE A 818 36.61 5.65 11.84
C ILE A 818 36.19 6.83 10.98
N ILE A 819 35.95 6.62 9.69
CA ILE A 819 35.53 7.69 8.78
C ILE A 819 34.17 8.23 9.18
N ASN A 820 33.21 7.37 9.52
CA ASN A 820 31.93 7.81 10.04
C ASN A 820 32.11 8.72 11.26
N THR A 821 32.88 8.31 12.26
CA THR A 821 33.16 9.15 13.45
C THR A 821 33.92 10.43 13.10
N ARG A 822 34.87 10.41 12.16
CA ARG A 822 35.55 11.62 11.68
C ARG A 822 34.61 12.57 10.94
N SER A 823 33.63 12.08 10.18
CA SER A 823 32.61 12.92 9.54
C SER A 823 31.71 13.60 10.58
N TRP A 824 31.37 12.92 11.67
CA TRP A 824 30.69 13.52 12.81
C TRP A 824 31.54 14.58 13.52
N LEU A 825 32.83 14.30 13.75
CA LEU A 825 33.80 15.28 14.26
C LEU A 825 33.88 16.53 13.37
N ALA A 826 33.98 16.35 12.06
CA ALA A 826 33.99 17.44 11.10
C ALA A 826 32.69 18.26 11.16
N SER A 827 31.53 17.61 11.28
CA SER A 827 30.24 18.29 11.46
C SER A 827 30.17 19.10 12.77
N ALA A 828 30.70 18.57 13.87
CA ALA A 828 30.78 19.28 15.14
C ALA A 828 31.69 20.51 15.04
N ILE A 829 32.88 20.35 14.44
CA ILE A 829 33.83 21.45 14.19
C ILE A 829 33.19 22.52 13.29
N ASN A 830 32.48 22.10 12.23
CA ASN A 830 31.75 23.01 11.36
C ASN A 830 30.75 23.85 12.17
N SER A 831 29.97 23.21 13.04
CA SER A 831 28.96 23.86 13.89
C SER A 831 29.55 24.88 14.88
N THR A 832 30.86 24.78 15.21
CA THR A 832 31.58 25.81 15.98
C THR A 832 32.08 27.00 15.14
N GLY A 833 31.85 26.99 13.83
CA GLY A 833 32.31 28.03 12.90
C GLY A 833 33.72 27.80 12.35
N ARG A 834 34.34 26.65 12.60
CA ARG A 834 35.69 26.30 12.08
C ARG A 834 35.58 25.54 10.75
N ILE A 835 34.96 26.17 9.76
CA ILE A 835 34.53 25.53 8.50
C ILE A 835 35.72 24.94 7.72
N ARG A 836 36.82 25.68 7.56
CA ARG A 836 38.00 25.18 6.82
C ARG A 836 38.60 23.91 7.41
N GLU A 837 38.63 23.82 8.73
CA GLU A 837 39.16 22.65 9.42
C GLU A 837 38.25 21.43 9.21
N SER A 838 36.92 21.63 9.24
CA SER A 838 35.98 20.56 8.90
C SER A 838 36.19 20.03 7.47
N ILE A 839 36.43 20.92 6.49
CA ILE A 839 36.72 20.54 5.11
C ILE A 839 38.04 19.75 5.03
N SER A 840 39.07 20.11 5.81
CA SER A 840 40.33 19.35 5.85
C SER A 840 40.09 17.91 6.28
N ILE A 841 39.31 17.70 7.34
CA ILE A 841 38.97 16.36 7.85
C ILE A 841 38.18 15.56 6.80
N TYR A 842 37.22 16.19 6.11
CA TYR A 842 36.51 15.52 5.01
C TYR A 842 37.43 15.11 3.85
N LYS A 843 38.42 15.95 3.51
CA LYS A 843 39.44 15.66 2.49
C LYS A 843 40.37 14.52 2.91
N GLU A 844 40.77 14.48 4.18
CA GLU A 844 41.55 13.39 4.76
C GLU A 844 40.78 12.07 4.70
N ASN A 845 39.52 12.06 5.13
CA ASN A 845 38.64 10.89 5.03
C ASN A 845 38.52 10.36 3.60
N ARG A 846 38.34 11.27 2.61
CA ARG A 846 38.25 10.89 1.20
C ARG A 846 39.55 10.23 0.71
N ARG A 847 40.71 10.73 1.13
CA ARG A 847 42.02 10.17 0.76
C ARG A 847 42.22 8.77 1.36
N ASP A 848 41.84 8.58 2.62
CA ASP A 848 42.06 7.32 3.35
C ASP A 848 41.22 6.14 2.82
N PHE A 849 40.20 6.39 1.99
CA PHE A 849 39.21 5.40 1.55
C PHE A 849 39.42 4.84 0.13
N ILE A 850 40.47 5.24 -0.60
CA ILE A 850 40.69 4.84 -2.00
C ILE A 850 41.24 3.40 -2.07
N GLY A 851 40.45 2.44 -2.61
CA GLY A 851 40.88 1.05 -2.83
C GLY A 851 39.82 0.14 -3.48
N SER A 852 40.24 -1.05 -3.97
CA SER A 852 39.37 -2.03 -4.66
C SER A 852 38.42 -2.80 -3.73
N GLU A 853 38.76 -2.96 -2.45
CA GLU A 853 37.91 -3.65 -1.46
C GLU A 853 36.58 -2.90 -1.18
N LEU A 854 36.54 -1.61 -1.50
CA LEU A 854 35.35 -0.77 -1.39
C LEU A 854 34.20 -1.24 -2.29
N GLU A 855 34.54 -1.79 -3.46
CA GLU A 855 33.58 -1.97 -4.55
C GLU A 855 32.44 -2.92 -4.23
N ASN A 856 32.65 -3.83 -3.27
CA ASN A 856 31.68 -4.87 -2.90
C ASN A 856 31.16 -4.70 -1.46
N ASN A 857 31.39 -3.54 -0.81
CA ASN A 857 30.97 -3.30 0.57
C ASN A 857 29.98 -2.14 0.65
N ALA A 858 28.68 -2.46 0.73
CA ALA A 858 27.60 -1.47 0.78
C ALA A 858 27.71 -0.52 1.98
N TYR A 859 28.11 -1.02 3.15
CA TYR A 859 28.32 -0.20 4.33
C TYR A 859 29.45 0.81 4.12
N ALA A 860 30.59 0.39 3.56
CA ALA A 860 31.68 1.30 3.24
C ALA A 860 31.25 2.36 2.22
N LEU A 861 30.61 1.95 1.13
CA LEU A 861 30.10 2.82 0.06
C LEU A 861 29.17 3.92 0.60
N THR A 862 28.29 3.59 1.55
CA THR A 862 27.39 4.58 2.16
C THR A 862 28.13 5.56 3.07
N LYS A 863 29.14 5.13 3.84
CA LYS A 863 29.92 6.04 4.70
C LYS A 863 30.73 7.06 3.90
N ILE A 864 31.36 6.65 2.80
CA ILE A 864 32.07 7.61 1.93
C ILE A 864 31.10 8.52 1.19
N SER A 865 29.96 8.00 0.74
CA SER A 865 28.91 8.81 0.13
C SER A 865 28.42 9.90 1.07
N TYR A 866 28.13 9.56 2.34
CA TYR A 866 27.73 10.51 3.36
C TYR A 866 28.82 11.56 3.65
N ASN A 867 30.08 11.13 3.76
CA ASN A 867 31.22 12.02 3.92
C ASN A 867 31.32 13.06 2.78
N LEU A 868 31.18 12.59 1.54
CA LEU A 868 31.22 13.45 0.35
C LEU A 868 30.03 14.40 0.27
N GLU A 869 28.81 13.95 0.63
CA GLU A 869 27.66 14.85 0.69
C GLU A 869 27.87 15.97 1.72
N LYS A 870 28.30 15.63 2.94
CA LYS A 870 28.55 16.65 3.98
C LYS A 870 29.63 17.64 3.57
N MET A 871 30.67 17.14 2.90
CA MET A 871 31.71 17.98 2.31
C MET A 871 31.14 18.90 1.24
N SER A 872 30.31 18.37 0.31
CA SER A 872 29.69 19.17 -0.75
C SER A 872 28.82 20.31 -0.18
N LEU A 873 28.02 20.02 0.85
CA LEU A 873 27.17 21.01 1.51
C LEU A 873 27.99 22.09 2.23
N THR A 874 29.12 21.71 2.81
CA THR A 874 30.01 22.65 3.49
C THR A 874 30.75 23.54 2.48
N THR A 875 31.09 22.99 1.31
CA THR A 875 31.82 23.67 0.24
C THR A 875 30.92 24.49 -0.68
N SER A 876 29.61 24.22 -0.75
CA SER A 876 28.71 24.80 -1.77
C SER A 876 28.72 26.32 -1.84
N ASN A 877 28.85 27.01 -0.70
CA ASN A 877 28.89 28.48 -0.66
C ASN A 877 30.28 29.08 -0.98
N PHE A 878 31.34 28.27 -1.02
CA PHE A 878 32.70 28.68 -1.33
C PHE A 878 33.07 28.39 -2.78
N ASP A 879 32.74 27.18 -3.23
CA ASP A 879 33.07 26.66 -4.54
C ASP A 879 31.93 25.73 -5.00
N PRO A 880 30.88 26.30 -5.65
CA PRO A 880 29.76 25.53 -6.16
C PRO A 880 30.20 24.45 -7.18
N ASP A 881 31.28 24.67 -7.92
CA ASP A 881 31.81 23.71 -8.90
C ASP A 881 32.45 22.50 -8.19
N GLU A 882 33.26 22.72 -7.14
CA GLU A 882 33.81 21.65 -6.30
C GLU A 882 32.66 20.90 -5.61
N ALA A 883 31.64 21.61 -5.10
CA ALA A 883 30.47 21.00 -4.48
C ALA A 883 29.66 20.12 -5.44
N GLU A 884 29.44 20.57 -6.68
CA GLU A 884 28.77 19.77 -7.72
C GLU A 884 29.58 18.51 -8.06
N SER A 885 30.91 18.61 -8.14
CA SER A 885 31.78 17.46 -8.36
C SER A 885 31.68 16.44 -7.23
N LEU A 886 31.73 16.91 -5.97
CA LEU A 886 31.65 16.07 -4.78
C LEU A 886 30.29 15.35 -4.66
N ILE A 887 29.17 16.04 -4.94
CA ILE A 887 27.85 15.40 -4.86
C ILE A 887 27.63 14.38 -6.00
N ASN A 888 28.23 14.60 -7.18
CA ASN A 888 28.21 13.61 -8.26
C ASN A 888 28.98 12.34 -7.87
N GLU A 889 30.11 12.49 -7.19
CA GLU A 889 30.88 11.36 -6.65
C GLU A 889 30.10 10.63 -5.54
N ALA A 890 29.44 11.36 -4.63
CA ALA A 890 28.54 10.78 -3.64
C ALA A 890 27.40 9.97 -4.30
N LEU A 891 26.76 10.53 -5.33
CA LEU A 891 25.73 9.85 -6.12
C LEU A 891 26.22 8.55 -6.75
N ALA A 892 27.46 8.51 -7.23
CA ALA A 892 28.04 7.29 -7.79
C ALA A 892 28.19 6.19 -6.72
N TYR A 893 28.65 6.54 -5.52
CA TYR A 893 28.81 5.59 -4.43
C TYR A 893 27.47 5.09 -3.87
N ILE A 894 26.49 5.98 -3.62
CA ILE A 894 25.18 5.55 -3.12
C ILE A 894 24.43 4.66 -4.12
N ARG A 895 24.53 4.96 -5.43
CA ARG A 895 23.96 4.10 -6.48
C ARG A 895 24.60 2.73 -6.53
N LYS A 896 25.92 2.67 -6.31
CA LYS A 896 26.64 1.40 -6.19
C LYS A 896 26.16 0.62 -4.96
N ALA A 897 25.96 1.28 -3.82
CA ALA A 897 25.38 0.65 -2.63
C ALA A 897 23.96 0.11 -2.89
N ILE A 898 23.07 0.91 -3.50
CA ILE A 898 21.70 0.49 -3.89
C ILE A 898 21.73 -0.69 -4.86
N SER A 899 22.75 -0.81 -5.71
CA SER A 899 22.87 -1.97 -6.60
C SER A 899 23.13 -3.29 -5.85
N LEU A 900 23.73 -3.22 -4.66
CA LEU A 900 23.99 -4.35 -3.77
C LEU A 900 22.77 -4.71 -2.90
N ASP A 901 21.96 -3.71 -2.54
CA ASP A 901 20.68 -3.89 -1.84
C ASP A 901 19.62 -2.93 -2.41
N LYS A 902 18.79 -3.46 -3.32
CA LYS A 902 17.82 -2.68 -4.10
C LYS A 902 16.57 -2.28 -3.32
N GLU A 903 16.34 -2.88 -2.15
CA GLU A 903 15.15 -2.67 -1.34
C GLU A 903 15.40 -1.69 -0.19
N ASN A 904 16.64 -1.22 -0.03
CA ASN A 904 17.01 -0.28 1.02
C ASN A 904 16.41 1.12 0.79
N ILE A 905 15.29 1.39 1.45
CA ILE A 905 14.53 2.64 1.29
C ILE A 905 15.35 3.85 1.74
N GLU A 906 16.15 3.74 2.81
CA GLU A 906 16.98 4.84 3.32
C GLU A 906 17.99 5.29 2.26
N TRP A 907 18.64 4.35 1.57
CA TRP A 907 19.62 4.69 0.53
C TRP A 907 18.93 5.28 -0.72
N ILE A 908 17.74 4.80 -1.07
CA ILE A 908 16.92 5.37 -2.16
C ILE A 908 16.48 6.81 -1.83
N GLN A 909 16.18 7.09 -0.56
CA GLN A 909 15.87 8.44 -0.08
C GLN A 909 17.10 9.35 -0.12
N ASP A 910 18.28 8.85 0.26
CA ASP A 910 19.56 9.56 0.17
C ASP A 910 19.93 9.90 -1.28
N GLU A 911 19.79 8.94 -2.21
CA GLU A 911 20.00 9.20 -3.65
C GLU A 911 19.10 10.34 -4.14
N PHE A 912 17.82 10.33 -3.76
CA PHE A 912 16.89 11.38 -4.15
C PHE A 912 17.27 12.75 -3.57
N ARG A 913 17.70 12.80 -2.31
CA ARG A 913 18.20 14.04 -1.69
C ARG A 913 19.44 14.56 -2.42
N TYR A 914 20.38 13.69 -2.78
CA TYR A 914 21.61 14.09 -3.46
C TYR A 914 21.35 14.59 -4.88
N GLU A 915 20.36 14.05 -5.59
CA GLU A 915 19.92 14.60 -6.89
C GLU A 915 19.34 16.02 -6.76
N ILE A 916 18.59 16.31 -5.69
CA ILE A 916 18.14 17.68 -5.40
C ILE A 916 19.33 18.61 -5.17
N GLU A 917 20.29 18.20 -4.33
CA GLU A 917 21.49 19.02 -4.06
C GLU A 917 22.34 19.24 -5.32
N LYS A 918 22.49 18.22 -6.15
CA LYS A 918 23.18 18.33 -7.44
C LYS A 918 22.55 19.40 -8.32
N ILE A 919 21.23 19.41 -8.47
CA ILE A 919 20.54 20.42 -9.27
C ILE A 919 20.65 21.81 -8.61
N SER A 920 20.57 21.88 -7.28
CA SER A 920 20.76 23.12 -6.52
C SER A 920 22.15 23.73 -6.76
N TYR A 921 23.23 22.95 -6.64
CA TYR A 921 24.59 23.42 -6.87
C TYR A 921 24.84 23.76 -8.34
N ALA A 922 24.29 22.98 -9.27
CA ALA A 922 24.34 23.29 -10.70
C ALA A 922 23.70 24.65 -11.02
N SER A 923 22.63 25.04 -10.32
CA SER A 923 22.00 26.35 -10.50
C SER A 923 22.85 27.53 -10.00
N GLN A 924 23.77 27.27 -9.07
CA GLN A 924 24.70 28.24 -8.51
C GLN A 924 26.03 28.29 -9.30
N SER A 925 26.35 27.22 -10.02
CA SER A 925 27.49 27.16 -10.94
C SER A 925 27.21 27.94 -12.23
N LYS A 926 28.24 28.55 -12.80
CA LYS A 926 28.19 29.20 -14.12
C LYS A 926 28.32 28.22 -15.29
N LYS A 927 28.59 26.93 -15.03
CA LYS A 927 28.97 25.95 -16.05
C LYS A 927 27.85 24.99 -16.46
N SER A 928 26.81 24.82 -15.65
CA SER A 928 25.74 23.85 -15.91
C SER A 928 24.40 24.55 -16.16
N GLU A 929 23.73 24.19 -17.26
CA GLU A 929 22.40 24.69 -17.58
C GLU A 929 21.34 23.98 -16.73
N LEU A 930 20.58 24.79 -15.97
CA LEU A 930 19.41 24.35 -15.21
C LEU A 930 18.23 24.20 -16.16
N THR A 931 17.79 22.97 -16.41
CA THR A 931 16.67 22.70 -17.33
C THR A 931 15.39 22.36 -16.57
N LEU A 932 14.26 22.87 -17.06
CA LEU A 932 12.94 22.57 -16.50
C LEU A 932 12.63 21.06 -16.52
N GLU A 933 13.13 20.33 -17.53
CA GLU A 933 12.98 18.89 -17.66
C GLU A 933 13.53 18.12 -16.45
N LYS A 934 14.72 18.50 -15.95
CA LYS A 934 15.32 17.85 -14.77
C LYS A 934 14.46 18.08 -13.51
N ILE A 935 13.88 19.27 -13.37
CA ILE A 935 13.00 19.63 -12.25
C ILE A 935 11.67 18.88 -12.32
N ILE A 936 11.08 18.78 -13.52
CA ILE A 936 9.85 17.99 -13.75
C ILE A 936 10.12 16.52 -13.45
N ALA A 937 11.23 15.95 -13.91
CA ALA A 937 11.59 14.56 -13.64
C ALA A 937 11.69 14.25 -12.14
N LEU A 938 12.29 15.16 -11.34
CA LEU A 938 12.29 15.01 -9.87
C LEU A 938 10.89 15.07 -9.26
N THR A 939 10.06 16.00 -9.75
CA THR A 939 8.69 16.17 -9.24
C THR A 939 7.85 14.93 -9.54
N SER A 940 7.89 14.44 -10.78
CA SER A 940 7.19 13.22 -11.20
C SER A 940 7.70 12.00 -10.42
N ARG A 941 9.02 11.85 -10.22
CA ARG A 941 9.58 10.74 -9.43
C ARG A 941 9.09 10.77 -7.98
N LEU A 942 8.96 11.96 -7.37
CA LEU A 942 8.43 12.09 -6.01
C LEU A 942 6.94 11.71 -5.94
N GLU A 943 6.16 12.04 -6.97
CA GLU A 943 4.73 11.73 -7.06
C GLU A 943 4.44 10.26 -7.40
N GLU A 944 5.18 9.66 -8.34
CA GLU A 944 5.03 8.27 -8.78
C GLU A 944 5.41 7.28 -7.68
N LYS A 945 6.46 7.59 -6.90
CA LYS A 945 6.95 6.75 -5.80
C LYS A 945 6.39 7.15 -4.43
N ASN A 946 5.25 7.84 -4.38
CA ASN A 946 4.63 8.26 -3.12
C ASN A 946 4.17 7.10 -2.23
N ASN A 947 4.14 5.86 -2.75
CA ASN A 947 3.91 4.63 -1.96
C ASN A 947 5.22 4.02 -1.40
N VAL A 948 6.38 4.41 -1.94
CA VAL A 948 7.72 3.96 -1.49
C VAL A 948 8.32 4.95 -0.51
N TYR A 949 8.11 6.25 -0.76
CA TYR A 949 8.49 7.31 0.16
C TYR A 949 7.42 7.47 1.24
N ASP A 950 7.83 7.52 2.51
CA ASP A 950 6.89 7.91 3.54
C ASP A 950 6.42 9.37 3.32
N LYS A 951 5.25 9.68 3.87
CA LYS A 951 4.63 11.00 3.70
C LYS A 951 5.51 12.13 4.25
N ASP A 952 6.28 11.87 5.31
CA ASP A 952 7.13 12.86 5.93
C ASP A 952 8.32 13.24 5.04
N PHE A 953 8.97 12.25 4.43
CA PHE A 953 10.05 12.45 3.47
C PHE A 953 9.60 13.33 2.31
N SER A 954 8.44 13.01 1.71
CA SER A 954 7.87 13.78 0.62
C SER A 954 7.53 15.22 1.02
N GLU A 955 7.06 15.44 2.25
CA GLU A 955 6.83 16.79 2.78
C GLU A 955 8.13 17.57 2.97
N ARG A 956 9.22 16.91 3.40
CA ARG A 956 10.54 17.53 3.56
C ARG A 956 11.24 17.90 2.24
N MET A 957 11.00 17.16 1.15
CA MET A 957 11.66 17.43 -0.13
C MET A 957 10.98 18.50 -0.99
N LYS A 958 9.65 18.66 -0.89
CA LYS A 958 8.86 19.64 -1.66
C LYS A 958 9.38 21.09 -1.62
N PRO A 959 9.70 21.69 -0.45
CA PRO A 959 10.18 23.08 -0.43
C PRO A 959 11.48 23.28 -1.20
N ARG A 960 12.39 22.30 -1.19
CA ARG A 960 13.64 22.36 -1.97
C ARG A 960 13.39 22.35 -3.48
N ILE A 961 12.46 21.51 -3.94
CA ILE A 961 12.06 21.49 -5.35
C ILE A 961 11.45 22.85 -5.75
N TYR A 962 10.60 23.44 -4.88
CA TYR A 962 10.05 24.78 -5.14
C TYR A 962 11.14 25.86 -5.15
N TYR A 963 12.14 25.79 -4.27
CA TYR A 963 13.28 26.71 -4.28
C TYR A 963 14.06 26.63 -5.60
N ILE A 964 14.44 25.43 -6.05
CA ILE A 964 15.14 25.22 -7.33
C ILE A 964 14.27 25.65 -8.52
N THR A 965 12.96 25.44 -8.45
CA THR A 965 12.02 25.92 -9.49
C THR A 965 11.98 27.44 -9.55
N SER A 966 12.05 28.11 -8.39
CA SER A 966 12.19 29.57 -8.33
C SER A 966 13.53 30.03 -8.92
N GLU A 967 14.63 29.33 -8.65
CA GLU A 967 15.94 29.61 -9.26
C GLU A 967 15.87 29.56 -10.78
N TYR A 968 15.30 28.49 -11.34
CA TYR A 968 15.08 28.35 -12.78
C TYR A 968 14.32 29.53 -13.37
N TYR A 969 13.16 29.88 -12.81
CA TYR A 969 12.38 31.01 -13.30
C TYR A 969 13.07 32.37 -13.09
N THR A 970 13.99 32.47 -12.13
CA THR A 970 14.83 33.66 -11.96
C THR A 970 15.81 33.80 -13.13
N GLN A 971 16.51 32.71 -13.49
CA GLN A 971 17.45 32.68 -14.63
C GLN A 971 16.74 32.95 -15.97
N GLU A 972 15.50 32.48 -16.11
CA GLU A 972 14.62 32.71 -17.26
C GLU A 972 13.99 34.11 -17.31
N ASN A 973 14.32 35.02 -16.38
CA ASN A 973 13.74 36.35 -16.25
C ASN A 973 12.20 36.36 -16.08
N LYS A 974 11.61 35.29 -15.54
CA LYS A 974 10.16 35.14 -15.29
C LYS A 974 9.84 35.44 -13.82
N LYS A 975 10.01 36.70 -13.42
CA LYS A 975 9.93 37.17 -12.02
C LYS A 975 8.66 36.74 -11.28
N GLU A 976 7.47 36.85 -11.88
CA GLU A 976 6.21 36.46 -11.22
C GLU A 976 6.15 34.97 -10.89
N LYS A 977 6.64 34.11 -11.80
CA LYS A 977 6.72 32.67 -11.57
C LYS A 977 7.74 32.34 -10.49
N ALA A 978 8.89 33.01 -10.50
CA ALA A 978 9.89 32.86 -9.44
C ALA A 978 9.28 33.19 -8.06
N ILE A 979 8.58 34.33 -7.95
CA ILE A 979 7.88 34.74 -6.72
C ILE A 979 6.84 33.68 -6.28
N TYR A 980 6.05 33.16 -7.21
CA TYR A 980 5.05 32.12 -6.92
C TYR A 980 5.67 30.86 -6.29
N PHE A 981 6.79 30.38 -6.84
CA PHE A 981 7.44 29.17 -6.34
C PHE A 981 8.21 29.42 -5.03
N ILE A 982 8.86 30.58 -4.87
CA ILE A 982 9.53 30.88 -3.58
C ILE A 982 8.52 31.06 -2.45
N ASP A 983 7.34 31.62 -2.70
CA ASP A 983 6.27 31.70 -1.69
C ASP A 983 5.77 30.31 -1.28
N LYS A 984 5.70 29.36 -2.21
CA LYS A 984 5.44 27.96 -1.87
C LYS A 984 6.55 27.35 -1.03
N ALA A 985 7.82 27.61 -1.34
CA ALA A 985 8.94 27.14 -0.55
C ALA A 985 8.84 27.67 0.89
N ILE A 986 8.69 28.99 1.07
CA ILE A 986 8.54 29.66 2.37
C ILE A 986 7.35 29.07 3.16
N LYS A 987 6.19 28.91 2.51
CA LYS A 987 5.00 28.35 3.16
C LYS A 987 5.23 26.93 3.69
N ASN A 988 5.94 26.09 2.94
CA ASN A 988 6.21 24.71 3.35
C ASN A 988 7.33 24.64 4.40
N GLU A 989 8.39 25.43 4.27
CA GLU A 989 9.45 25.50 5.29
C GLU A 989 8.94 26.04 6.63
N LYS A 990 8.00 26.99 6.64
CA LYS A 990 7.33 27.43 7.89
C LYS A 990 6.65 26.26 8.61
N LYS A 991 5.99 25.37 7.86
CA LYS A 991 5.35 24.17 8.43
C LYS A 991 6.40 23.21 8.97
N LEU A 992 7.47 22.96 8.22
CA LEU A 992 8.54 22.07 8.66
C LEU A 992 9.25 22.61 9.89
N LYS A 993 9.59 23.90 9.94
CA LYS A 993 10.13 24.56 11.14
C LYS A 993 9.20 24.41 12.35
N SER A 994 7.88 24.54 12.16
CA SER A 994 6.93 24.34 13.26
C SER A 994 6.83 22.89 13.74
N LYS A 995 7.03 21.92 12.83
CA LYS A 995 7.01 20.49 13.14
C LYS A 995 8.33 20.02 13.78
N TYR A 996 9.44 20.63 13.37
CA TYR A 996 10.81 20.31 13.77
C TYR A 996 11.46 21.52 14.43
N SER A 997 10.89 21.98 15.55
CA SER A 997 11.29 23.22 16.24
C SER A 997 12.78 23.26 16.63
N ASP A 998 13.35 22.09 16.92
CA ASP A 998 14.72 21.96 17.43
C ASP A 998 15.75 21.84 16.28
N SER A 999 15.31 21.87 15.02
CA SER A 999 16.18 21.75 13.86
C SER A 999 16.67 23.12 13.38
N SER A 1000 17.97 23.40 13.55
CA SER A 1000 18.62 24.59 12.95
C SER A 1000 18.54 24.60 11.42
N PHE A 1001 18.49 23.41 10.81
CA PHE A 1001 18.47 23.21 9.37
C PHE A 1001 17.25 23.85 8.67
N HIS A 1002 16.02 23.56 9.13
CA HIS A 1002 14.81 24.12 8.50
C HIS A 1002 14.70 25.63 8.65
N SER A 1003 15.23 26.17 9.75
CA SER A 1003 15.33 27.60 9.93
C SER A 1003 16.31 28.25 8.95
N ALA A 1004 17.42 27.56 8.65
CA ALA A 1004 18.37 27.98 7.63
C ALA A 1004 17.74 28.02 6.23
N GLU A 1005 17.04 26.96 5.83
CA GLU A 1005 16.38 26.87 4.52
C GLU A 1005 15.23 27.89 4.36
N LEU A 1006 14.49 28.15 5.44
CA LEU A 1006 13.49 29.21 5.47
C LEU A 1006 14.13 30.59 5.27
N ALA A 1007 15.24 30.87 5.96
CA ALA A 1007 15.96 32.14 5.82
C ALA A 1007 16.56 32.30 4.41
N LYS A 1008 17.14 31.24 3.83
CA LYS A 1008 17.59 31.23 2.42
C LYS A 1008 16.45 31.55 1.46
N SER A 1009 15.26 31.00 1.70
CA SER A 1009 14.09 31.27 0.86
C SER A 1009 13.64 32.73 0.95
N TYR A 1010 13.69 33.33 2.14
CA TYR A 1010 13.43 34.76 2.32
C TYR A 1010 14.45 35.64 1.62
N LEU A 1011 15.74 35.34 1.73
CA LEU A 1011 16.80 36.07 1.03
C LEU A 1011 16.62 35.99 -0.49
N LYS A 1012 16.28 34.80 -1.01
CA LYS A 1012 15.98 34.66 -2.44
C LYS A 1012 14.79 35.54 -2.86
N LYS A 1013 13.74 35.58 -2.04
CA LYS A 1013 12.58 36.45 -2.29
C LYS A 1013 12.95 37.93 -2.22
N ALA A 1014 13.81 38.34 -1.28
CA ALA A 1014 14.32 39.70 -1.19
C ALA A 1014 15.04 40.10 -2.49
N MET A 1015 15.91 39.25 -3.05
CA MET A 1015 16.58 39.52 -4.34
C MET A 1015 15.57 39.77 -5.47
N LEU A 1016 14.46 39.05 -5.51
CA LEU A 1016 13.39 39.27 -6.50
C LEU A 1016 12.68 40.63 -6.30
N PHE A 1017 12.67 41.17 -5.08
CA PHE A 1017 12.08 42.47 -4.74
C PHE A 1017 13.07 43.63 -4.66
N LYS A 1018 14.31 43.51 -5.18
CA LYS A 1018 15.32 44.59 -5.12
C LYS A 1018 14.83 45.97 -5.62
N SER A 1019 13.84 46.00 -6.51
CA SER A 1019 13.19 47.24 -7.00
C SER A 1019 12.16 47.86 -6.06
N ASN A 1020 11.69 47.13 -5.03
CA ASN A 1020 10.72 47.58 -4.05
C ASN A 1020 11.36 47.56 -2.65
N ASN A 1021 11.77 48.73 -2.18
CA ASN A 1021 12.58 48.88 -0.96
C ASN A 1021 11.88 48.37 0.31
N HIS A 1022 10.56 48.48 0.40
CA HIS A 1022 9.82 48.04 1.58
C HIS A 1022 9.80 46.51 1.69
N GLU A 1023 9.40 45.81 0.63
CA GLU A 1023 9.34 44.35 0.56
C GLU A 1023 10.75 43.72 0.60
N TYR A 1024 11.73 44.33 -0.08
CA TYR A 1024 13.13 43.92 -0.01
C TYR A 1024 13.63 43.90 1.44
N LYS A 1025 13.44 45.01 2.16
CA LYS A 1025 13.88 45.14 3.55
C LYS A 1025 13.13 44.19 4.47
N TYR A 1026 11.82 44.06 4.29
CA TYR A 1026 10.96 43.16 5.07
C TYR A 1026 11.44 41.70 5.00
N GLU A 1027 11.74 41.19 3.80
CA GLU A 1027 12.16 39.80 3.66
C GLU A 1027 13.58 39.56 4.22
N CYS A 1028 14.47 40.56 4.14
CA CYS A 1028 15.78 40.46 4.79
C CYS A 1028 15.73 40.55 6.32
N GLU A 1029 14.81 41.36 6.88
CA GLU A 1029 14.52 41.37 8.31
C GLU A 1029 14.00 40.01 8.78
N ASN A 1030 13.06 39.40 8.03
CA ASN A 1030 12.57 38.05 8.33
C ASN A 1030 13.70 37.00 8.35
N ALA A 1031 14.62 37.05 7.38
CA ALA A 1031 15.75 36.13 7.33
C ALA A 1031 16.69 36.33 8.54
N LYS A 1032 17.03 37.59 8.86
CA LYS A 1032 17.87 37.93 10.02
C LYS A 1032 17.23 37.45 11.33
N ASP A 1033 15.97 37.78 11.56
CA ASP A 1033 15.26 37.49 12.82
C ASP A 1033 15.14 35.99 13.08
N ILE A 1034 15.07 35.16 12.02
CA ILE A 1034 15.09 33.71 12.15
C ILE A 1034 16.47 33.17 12.52
N LEU A 1035 17.54 33.75 11.96
CA LEU A 1035 18.89 33.25 12.08
C LEU A 1035 19.64 33.77 13.32
N THR A 1036 19.36 34.98 13.79
CA THR A 1036 20.02 35.57 14.97
C THR A 1036 20.04 34.63 16.18
N PRO A 1037 18.91 34.07 16.66
CA PRO A 1037 18.94 33.17 17.82
C PRO A 1037 19.67 31.84 17.56
N ILE A 1038 19.76 31.43 16.29
CA ILE A 1038 20.37 30.16 15.90
C ILE A 1038 21.88 30.31 15.78
N PHE A 1039 22.37 31.44 15.27
CA PHE A 1039 23.79 31.72 15.10
C PHE A 1039 24.56 31.73 16.44
N GLU A 1040 23.89 32.09 17.53
CA GLU A 1040 24.44 31.98 18.88
C GLU A 1040 24.79 30.54 19.25
N ILE A 1041 24.04 29.57 18.71
CA ILE A 1041 24.16 28.14 19.03
C ILE A 1041 24.98 27.43 17.95
N ASP A 1042 24.59 27.52 16.68
CA ASP A 1042 25.16 26.81 15.52
C ASP A 1042 25.75 27.81 14.51
N LYS A 1043 27.05 27.66 14.23
CA LYS A 1043 27.84 28.54 13.35
C LYS A 1043 28.34 27.81 12.11
N SER A 1044 27.73 26.68 11.78
CA SER A 1044 28.01 25.90 10.58
C SER A 1044 27.87 26.73 9.30
N ALA A 1045 28.52 26.28 8.23
CA ALA A 1045 28.47 26.96 6.93
C ALA A 1045 27.04 27.26 6.46
N TYR A 1046 26.08 26.35 6.65
CA TYR A 1046 24.70 26.58 6.20
C TYR A 1046 23.93 27.60 7.06
N ILE A 1047 24.42 28.00 8.24
CA ILE A 1047 23.88 29.11 9.04
C ILE A 1047 24.69 30.40 8.80
N LEU A 1048 26.02 30.31 8.87
CA LEU A 1048 26.93 31.45 8.78
C LEU A 1048 26.71 32.24 7.48
N PHE A 1049 26.60 31.55 6.34
CA PHE A 1049 26.46 32.20 5.04
C PHE A 1049 25.11 32.93 4.88
N PRO A 1050 23.94 32.28 5.08
CA PRO A 1050 22.67 32.99 5.04
C PRO A 1050 22.58 34.14 6.06
N TYR A 1051 23.20 34.00 7.24
CA TYR A 1051 23.20 35.06 8.23
C TYR A 1051 24.05 36.26 7.78
N ALA A 1052 25.23 36.00 7.20
CA ALA A 1052 26.05 37.04 6.56
C ALA A 1052 25.32 37.73 5.40
N SER A 1053 24.62 36.97 4.55
CA SER A 1053 23.80 37.52 3.47
C SER A 1053 22.63 38.37 4.00
N ALA A 1054 21.95 37.95 5.06
CA ALA A 1054 20.88 38.74 5.69
C ALA A 1054 21.39 40.07 6.28
N MET A 1055 22.53 40.01 6.97
CA MET A 1055 23.17 41.21 7.52
C MET A 1055 23.72 42.12 6.42
N SER A 1056 24.23 41.56 5.32
CA SER A 1056 24.69 42.33 4.16
C SER A 1056 23.52 42.98 3.43
N CYS A 1057 22.42 42.25 3.22
CA CYS A 1057 21.17 42.76 2.63
C CYS A 1057 20.66 44.02 3.38
N LEU A 1058 20.81 44.06 4.70
CA LEU A 1058 20.42 45.17 5.57
C LEU A 1058 21.52 46.23 5.78
N ASN A 1059 22.66 46.12 5.08
CA ASN A 1059 23.84 46.96 5.24
C ASN A 1059 24.43 47.00 6.67
N SER A 1060 24.22 45.94 7.46
CA SER A 1060 24.67 45.83 8.85
C SER A 1060 25.83 44.84 9.05
N LEU A 1061 26.28 44.12 8.02
CA LEU A 1061 27.33 43.10 8.13
C LEU A 1061 28.62 43.60 8.80
N ASN A 1062 29.13 44.77 8.40
CA ASN A 1062 30.37 45.31 8.96
C ASN A 1062 30.23 45.82 10.41
N ALA A 1063 29.00 46.00 10.89
CA ALA A 1063 28.75 46.42 12.27
C ALA A 1063 28.76 45.24 13.26
N ASP A 1064 28.51 44.02 12.78
CA ASP A 1064 28.53 42.79 13.58
C ASP A 1064 29.94 42.20 13.65
N LYS A 1065 30.70 42.64 14.66
CA LYS A 1065 32.08 42.20 14.89
C LYS A 1065 32.22 40.69 15.13
N HIS A 1066 31.20 40.06 15.69
CA HIS A 1066 31.21 38.64 16.00
C HIS A 1066 31.08 37.83 14.71
N LEU A 1067 30.14 38.22 13.84
CA LEU A 1067 29.98 37.62 12.52
C LEU A 1067 31.21 37.82 11.63
N THR A 1068 31.79 39.03 11.58
CA THR A 1068 33.00 39.28 10.79
C THR A 1068 34.20 38.46 11.27
N HIS A 1069 34.32 38.23 12.58
CA HIS A 1069 35.36 37.35 13.12
C HIS A 1069 35.26 35.92 12.55
N PHE A 1070 34.06 35.33 12.51
CA PHE A 1070 33.87 33.99 11.94
C PHE A 1070 34.11 33.93 10.43
N LEU A 1071 33.82 35.01 9.70
CA LEU A 1071 34.18 35.11 8.28
C LEU A 1071 35.71 35.16 8.10
N GLU A 1072 36.42 35.95 8.92
CA GLU A 1072 37.87 36.11 8.87
C GLU A 1072 38.64 34.82 9.17
N ILE A 1073 38.26 34.07 10.22
CA ILE A 1073 38.94 32.79 10.54
C ILE A 1073 38.77 31.76 9.42
N ASN A 1074 37.69 31.85 8.65
CA ASN A 1074 37.45 31.02 7.46
C ASN A 1074 37.98 31.67 6.17
N LYS A 1075 38.73 32.77 6.28
CA LYS A 1075 39.23 33.62 5.19
C LYS A 1075 38.18 33.86 4.09
N ILE A 1076 36.97 34.19 4.52
CA ILE A 1076 35.88 34.64 3.65
C ILE A 1076 35.90 36.16 3.66
N ASN A 1077 35.93 36.79 2.49
CA ASN A 1077 35.94 38.25 2.38
C ASN A 1077 34.52 38.80 2.64
N PRO A 1078 34.27 39.58 3.71
CA PRO A 1078 32.96 40.16 3.98
C PRO A 1078 32.48 41.11 2.86
N GLN A 1079 33.39 41.68 2.07
CA GLN A 1079 33.01 42.55 0.95
C GLN A 1079 32.31 41.80 -0.18
N ALA A 1080 32.58 40.50 -0.38
CA ALA A 1080 31.94 39.72 -1.42
C ALA A 1080 30.40 39.67 -1.25
N PHE A 1081 29.93 39.57 0.01
CA PHE A 1081 28.50 39.66 0.32
C PHE A 1081 27.96 41.06 0.02
N ASN A 1082 28.68 42.12 0.43
CA ASN A 1082 28.24 43.49 0.17
C ASN A 1082 28.17 43.81 -1.33
N GLU A 1083 29.01 43.20 -2.15
CA GLU A 1083 28.95 43.33 -3.62
C GLU A 1083 27.76 42.58 -4.23
N GLU A 1084 27.39 41.41 -3.70
CA GLU A 1084 26.21 40.65 -4.14
C GLU A 1084 24.91 41.42 -3.90
N TRP A 1085 24.83 42.15 -2.78
CA TRP A 1085 23.60 42.84 -2.34
C TRP A 1085 23.52 44.34 -2.71
N ARG A 1086 24.63 44.94 -3.16
CA ARG A 1086 24.63 46.26 -3.83
C ARG A 1086 23.94 46.18 -5.18
#